data_AF-A0A0X7BG18-F1
#
_entry.id   AF-A0A0X7BG18-F1
#
_cell.length_a   1.000
_cell.length_b   1.000
_cell.length_c   1.000
_cell.angle_alpha   90.00
_cell.angle_beta   90.00
_cell.angle_gamma   90.00
#
_symmetry.space_group_name_H-M   'P 1'
#
loop_
_entity.id
_entity.type
_entity.pdbx_description
1 polymer ?
#
loop_
_entity_poly.entity_id
_entity_poly.type
_entity_poly.pdbx_seq_one_letter_code
_entity_poly.pdbx_strand_id
1 'polypeptide(L)'
;MKIQIDQTLHGYQNGHQLLMSSSPLSSEAKKVLLVQSDLSGSNIDDGFKVYISGYPLATHYAFSKTWYADEMKRPGCVWTHTLLIQFSDLGKIPDLDQLLAYFVRPLKDDYGDYSMPILFEKDEFKNSSTFFDNYLTAKPLLTALYDYPEKTIICPAYNSMDFEKDIVQVWSNQWPRLRRNFSFCTGSLNLKIIDGAEFDFQIVPARNISSIEKQSLNCYTINKENDQIEDKWSDLFCNSSKNKLRKFLWFYGSDINGLRRNYKPLLQLFMFSNIKDSPFFSINKLVSDVFADNEGLLIKKEVYNDGQLFNFEEKDLLHYFASQINTVNNINISERLLSAVKSGKITIDEFIDFYFSFGPELISQNIWNTISIEPSEIINLILRDSRLISVFSKKIPEIATKYKTWKLPNAVQLQLIEVLENSINVNWEKIIQSILESKSSILFHLLRNNDPRLYYLIKICNNNKFINCSPDVVSLVFNNKTVLKDFIRKNVEILSEQFCCKIFQNLNYHHLHSINLDSSQWIIIYKKINDDHTRIFASCALLSIGFNRKISNPVPIISACFNDVYNFAKNSKINYNEWQMIPIDAFEQDDQDTLSSFFSYLFAPKKPDVPSWDYCELLIRTLVNKFIKFRWPLNYFLDSLKTFETTKSAFSYALGFKKGRKFLKDILVNTDKRKITISRDQIKLVNYLRKEL
;
A
#
# COMPACT_ATOMS: atom_id res chain seq x y z
N MET A 1 45.75 -7.95 -36.33
CA MET A 1 45.16 -9.32 -36.31
C MET A 1 44.88 -9.65 -37.76
N LYS A 2 45.50 -10.70 -38.28
CA LYS A 2 45.42 -11.03 -39.70
C LYS A 2 44.14 -11.79 -40.01
N ILE A 3 43.46 -11.41 -41.08
CA ILE A 3 42.36 -12.17 -41.68
C ILE A 3 42.92 -12.83 -42.93
N GLN A 4 42.70 -14.13 -43.10
CA GLN A 4 43.09 -14.86 -44.30
C GLN A 4 41.83 -15.22 -45.08
N ILE A 5 41.80 -14.85 -46.35
CA ILE A 5 40.75 -15.27 -47.28
C ILE A 5 41.40 -16.19 -48.31
N ASP A 6 40.94 -17.44 -48.34
CA ASP A 6 41.35 -18.38 -49.36
C ASP A 6 40.63 -18.06 -50.67
N GLN A 7 41.16 -18.50 -51.80
CA GLN A 7 40.55 -18.25 -53.10
C GLN A 7 40.60 -19.49 -54.00
N THR A 8 39.66 -19.54 -54.93
CA THR A 8 39.60 -20.57 -55.97
C THR A 8 39.27 -19.95 -57.32
N LEU A 9 39.82 -20.52 -58.38
CA LEU A 9 39.43 -20.24 -59.74
C LEU A 9 38.79 -21.47 -60.37
N HIS A 10 37.58 -21.32 -60.88
CA HIS A 10 36.89 -22.30 -61.70
C HIS A 10 36.78 -21.81 -63.15
N GLY A 11 36.85 -22.75 -64.09
CA GLY A 11 36.75 -22.47 -65.51
C GLY A 11 36.88 -23.75 -66.33
N TYR A 12 37.35 -23.61 -67.58
CA TYR A 12 37.23 -24.67 -68.57
C TYR A 12 38.59 -25.12 -69.12
N GLN A 13 38.93 -26.40 -68.93
CA GLN A 13 40.07 -27.06 -69.57
C GLN A 13 39.61 -28.33 -70.33
N ASN A 14 38.99 -29.28 -69.62
CA ASN A 14 38.37 -30.50 -70.18
C ASN A 14 36.89 -30.61 -69.76
N GLY A 15 36.20 -29.47 -69.74
CA GLY A 15 34.93 -29.28 -69.03
C GLY A 15 35.10 -28.26 -67.90
N HIS A 16 33.98 -27.86 -67.30
CA HIS A 16 33.99 -26.99 -66.13
C HIS A 16 34.63 -27.71 -64.95
N GLN A 17 35.67 -27.12 -64.37
CA GLN A 17 36.41 -27.70 -63.26
C GLN A 17 37.12 -26.63 -62.41
N LEU A 18 37.58 -27.03 -61.23
CA LEU A 18 38.51 -26.25 -60.42
C LEU A 18 39.89 -26.20 -61.10
N LEU A 19 40.40 -25.00 -61.35
CA LEU A 19 41.69 -24.77 -62.02
C LEU A 19 42.80 -24.42 -61.03
N MET A 20 42.48 -23.61 -60.01
CA MET A 20 43.44 -23.22 -58.99
C MET A 20 42.74 -23.03 -57.64
N SER A 21 43.46 -23.29 -56.56
CA SER A 21 43.01 -22.98 -55.20
C SER A 21 44.19 -22.67 -54.28
N SER A 22 43.98 -21.74 -53.35
CA SER A 22 44.97 -21.39 -52.33
C SER A 22 45.00 -22.33 -51.12
N SER A 23 44.02 -23.23 -50.99
CA SER A 23 43.93 -24.14 -49.85
C SER A 23 43.25 -25.47 -50.24
N PRO A 24 43.50 -26.57 -49.51
CA PRO A 24 42.84 -27.83 -49.79
C PRO A 24 41.34 -27.77 -49.43
N LEU A 25 40.48 -28.15 -50.39
CA LEU A 25 39.03 -28.18 -50.22
C LEU A 25 38.52 -29.60 -49.88
N SER A 26 37.51 -29.69 -49.01
CA SER A 26 36.80 -30.97 -48.76
C SER A 26 36.04 -31.44 -50.01
N SER A 27 35.71 -32.73 -50.05
CA SER A 27 34.94 -33.32 -51.16
C SER A 27 33.57 -32.64 -51.33
N GLU A 28 32.92 -32.32 -50.22
CA GLU A 28 31.62 -31.63 -50.18
C GLU A 28 31.75 -30.20 -50.73
N ALA A 29 32.74 -29.45 -50.26
CA ALA A 29 33.00 -28.09 -50.73
C ALA A 29 33.29 -28.06 -52.23
N LYS A 30 34.12 -28.99 -52.74
CA LYS A 30 34.39 -29.12 -54.18
C LYS A 30 33.14 -29.39 -54.99
N LYS A 31 32.25 -30.27 -54.51
CA LYS A 31 31.00 -30.61 -55.19
C LYS A 31 30.07 -29.39 -55.29
N VAL A 32 29.91 -28.64 -54.20
CA VAL A 32 29.07 -27.44 -54.18
C VAL A 32 29.68 -26.35 -55.08
N LEU A 33 30.97 -26.05 -54.91
CA LEU A 33 31.65 -25.04 -55.71
C LEU A 33 31.63 -25.36 -57.20
N LEU A 34 31.80 -26.63 -57.60
CA LEU A 34 31.74 -27.04 -59.00
C LEU A 34 30.39 -26.69 -59.64
N VAL A 35 29.28 -26.94 -58.95
CA VAL A 35 27.93 -26.65 -59.45
C VAL A 35 27.64 -25.15 -59.42
N GLN A 36 27.99 -24.47 -58.33
CA GLN A 36 27.61 -23.07 -58.13
C GLN A 36 28.47 -22.08 -58.92
N SER A 37 29.70 -22.47 -59.26
CA SER A 37 30.61 -21.68 -60.11
C SER A 37 30.33 -21.85 -61.61
N ASP A 38 29.48 -22.80 -62.02
CA ASP A 38 29.11 -22.91 -63.44
C ASP A 38 27.94 -21.98 -63.80
N LEU A 39 27.73 -21.78 -65.09
CA LEU A 39 26.64 -20.99 -65.63
C LEU A 39 25.29 -21.63 -65.31
N SER A 40 24.40 -20.90 -64.63
CA SER A 40 23.05 -21.38 -64.33
C SER A 40 22.11 -21.19 -65.50
N GLY A 41 22.14 -22.07 -66.50
CA GLY A 41 21.20 -22.09 -67.63
C GLY A 41 21.84 -21.75 -68.98
N SER A 42 21.06 -21.85 -70.07
CA SER A 42 21.58 -21.83 -71.44
C SER A 42 21.39 -20.50 -72.19
N ASN A 43 20.45 -19.66 -71.76
CA ASN A 43 20.04 -18.45 -72.49
C ASN A 43 20.64 -17.19 -71.85
N ILE A 44 21.86 -16.85 -72.27
CA ILE A 44 22.60 -15.71 -71.74
C ILE A 44 21.94 -14.41 -72.20
N ASP A 45 21.73 -13.52 -71.25
CA ASP A 45 21.33 -12.13 -71.50
C ASP A 45 22.58 -11.24 -71.42
N ASP A 46 22.71 -10.26 -72.31
CA ASP A 46 23.92 -9.43 -72.39
C ASP A 46 24.16 -8.67 -71.08
N GLY A 47 23.09 -8.24 -70.39
CA GLY A 47 23.19 -7.61 -69.07
C GLY A 47 23.55 -8.56 -67.91
N PHE A 48 23.73 -9.85 -68.19
CA PHE A 48 23.95 -10.90 -67.19
C PHE A 48 25.26 -11.68 -67.42
N LYS A 49 26.17 -11.12 -68.22
CA LYS A 49 27.51 -11.69 -68.47
C LYS A 49 28.45 -11.62 -67.26
N VAL A 50 28.18 -10.75 -66.29
CA VAL A 50 29.00 -10.58 -65.08
C VAL A 50 28.10 -10.53 -63.87
N TYR A 51 28.26 -11.43 -62.93
CA TYR A 51 27.42 -11.46 -61.73
C TYR A 51 28.18 -12.00 -60.53
N ILE A 52 27.61 -11.77 -59.34
CA ILE A 52 28.13 -12.28 -58.08
C ILE A 52 27.17 -13.30 -57.48
N SER A 53 27.72 -14.20 -56.68
CA SER A 53 26.95 -15.11 -55.84
C SER A 53 27.59 -15.28 -54.48
N GLY A 54 26.77 -15.43 -53.45
CA GLY A 54 27.20 -15.68 -52.08
C GLY A 54 26.41 -16.87 -51.52
N TYR A 55 27.09 -17.84 -50.90
CA TYR A 55 26.41 -18.98 -50.29
C TYR A 55 27.30 -19.67 -49.23
N PRO A 56 26.69 -20.30 -48.21
CA PRO A 56 27.43 -21.10 -47.23
C PRO A 56 28.02 -22.37 -47.85
N LEU A 57 29.21 -22.72 -47.36
CA LEU A 57 29.76 -24.08 -47.38
C LEU A 57 29.78 -24.63 -45.95
N ALA A 58 30.32 -25.83 -45.74
CA ALA A 58 30.39 -26.45 -44.41
C ALA A 58 31.20 -25.63 -43.39
N THR A 59 32.29 -24.97 -43.83
CA THR A 59 33.24 -24.27 -42.93
C THR A 59 33.53 -22.82 -43.34
N HIS A 60 33.18 -22.45 -44.57
CA HIS A 60 33.46 -21.16 -45.17
C HIS A 60 32.19 -20.57 -45.78
N TYR A 61 32.20 -19.26 -45.98
CA TYR A 61 31.28 -18.59 -46.89
C TYR A 61 31.97 -18.42 -48.23
N ALA A 62 31.33 -18.87 -49.30
CA ALA A 62 31.81 -18.70 -50.67
C ALA A 62 31.20 -17.42 -51.25
N PHE A 63 32.04 -16.43 -51.55
CA PHE A 63 31.64 -15.21 -52.25
C PHE A 63 32.34 -15.18 -53.62
N SER A 64 31.55 -15.32 -54.68
CA SER A 64 32.07 -15.56 -56.03
C SER A 64 31.68 -14.44 -56.98
N LYS A 65 32.58 -14.14 -57.92
CA LYS A 65 32.28 -13.34 -59.11
C LYS A 65 32.51 -14.19 -60.36
N THR A 66 31.52 -14.18 -61.23
CA THR A 66 31.49 -14.96 -62.47
C THR A 66 31.48 -14.02 -63.66
N TRP A 67 32.32 -14.31 -64.65
CA TRP A 67 32.36 -13.61 -65.93
C TRP A 67 32.16 -14.60 -67.06
N TYR A 68 31.35 -14.22 -68.03
CA TYR A 68 31.26 -14.95 -69.28
C TYR A 68 32.61 -14.92 -70.01
N ALA A 69 33.00 -16.07 -70.57
CA ALA A 69 34.27 -16.25 -71.26
C ALA A 69 34.05 -16.20 -72.78
N ASP A 70 33.79 -15.00 -73.32
CA ASP A 70 33.60 -14.75 -74.75
C ASP A 70 34.81 -15.21 -75.60
N GLU A 71 36.00 -15.29 -75.00
CA GLU A 71 37.23 -15.78 -75.63
C GLU A 71 37.26 -17.30 -75.87
N MET A 72 36.34 -18.06 -75.27
CA MET A 72 36.27 -19.51 -75.41
C MET A 72 35.45 -19.91 -76.64
N LYS A 73 35.94 -20.90 -77.39
CA LYS A 73 35.26 -21.39 -78.61
C LYS A 73 33.88 -21.99 -78.36
N ARG A 74 33.63 -22.49 -77.14
CA ARG A 74 32.38 -23.13 -76.76
C ARG A 74 31.47 -22.12 -76.06
N PRO A 75 30.21 -21.95 -76.50
CA PRO A 75 29.25 -21.09 -75.79
C PRO A 75 28.91 -21.70 -74.42
N GLY A 76 28.59 -20.83 -73.45
CA GLY A 76 28.28 -21.22 -72.08
C GLY A 76 29.49 -21.26 -71.14
N CYS A 77 30.71 -21.05 -71.63
CA CYS A 77 31.90 -21.01 -70.78
C CYS A 77 31.95 -19.77 -69.90
N VAL A 78 32.37 -19.96 -68.64
CA VAL A 78 32.54 -18.90 -67.65
C VAL A 78 33.88 -19.03 -66.92
N TRP A 79 34.34 -17.91 -66.38
CA TRP A 79 35.35 -17.86 -65.34
C TRP A 79 34.68 -17.50 -64.02
N THR A 80 34.99 -18.22 -62.95
CA THR A 80 34.51 -17.86 -61.62
C THR A 80 35.64 -17.81 -60.63
N HIS A 81 35.83 -16.64 -60.04
CA HIS A 81 36.72 -16.42 -58.93
C HIS A 81 35.89 -16.42 -57.64
N THR A 82 36.20 -17.32 -56.71
CA THR A 82 35.54 -17.41 -55.40
C THR A 82 36.52 -17.08 -54.29
N LEU A 83 36.13 -16.13 -53.45
CA LEU A 83 36.72 -15.83 -52.15
C LEU A 83 36.06 -16.71 -51.09
N LEU A 84 36.87 -17.45 -50.34
CA LEU A 84 36.47 -18.39 -49.29
C LEU A 84 36.81 -17.78 -47.93
N ILE A 85 35.76 -17.37 -47.21
CA ILE A 85 35.89 -16.65 -45.95
C ILE A 85 35.51 -17.59 -44.82
N GLN A 86 36.41 -17.86 -43.88
CA GLN A 86 36.07 -18.66 -42.71
C GLN A 86 34.95 -18.00 -41.90
N PHE A 87 34.03 -18.80 -41.35
CA PHE A 87 32.93 -18.28 -40.54
C PHE A 87 33.36 -17.53 -39.27
N SER A 88 34.54 -17.85 -38.74
CA SER A 88 35.22 -17.11 -37.66
C SER A 88 35.68 -15.71 -38.09
N ASP A 89 35.93 -15.52 -39.39
CA ASP A 89 36.46 -14.30 -39.95
C ASP A 89 35.41 -13.40 -40.59
N LEU A 90 34.30 -13.97 -41.04
CA LEU A 90 33.20 -13.23 -41.66
C LEU A 90 32.61 -12.13 -40.74
N GLY A 91 32.62 -12.35 -39.43
CA GLY A 91 32.19 -11.36 -38.43
C GLY A 91 33.24 -10.30 -38.09
N LYS A 92 34.48 -10.43 -38.59
CA LYS A 92 35.57 -9.48 -38.34
C LYS A 92 35.64 -8.39 -39.41
N ILE A 93 35.10 -8.67 -40.59
CA ILE A 93 35.04 -7.73 -41.71
C ILE A 93 33.84 -6.80 -41.47
N PRO A 94 34.05 -5.50 -41.21
CA PRO A 94 32.96 -4.61 -40.84
C PRO A 94 32.00 -4.36 -42.01
N ASP A 95 32.57 -4.02 -43.17
CA ASP A 95 31.83 -3.74 -44.41
C ASP A 95 32.30 -4.65 -45.55
N LEU A 96 31.42 -5.54 -46.01
CA LEU A 96 31.73 -6.62 -46.95
C LEU A 96 31.84 -6.16 -48.41
N ASP A 97 31.35 -4.96 -48.76
CA ASP A 97 31.41 -4.42 -50.12
C ASP A 97 32.85 -4.12 -50.58
N GLN A 98 33.76 -3.91 -49.63
CA GLN A 98 35.20 -3.82 -49.89
C GLN A 98 35.77 -5.09 -50.53
N LEU A 99 35.14 -6.25 -50.35
CA LEU A 99 35.58 -7.51 -50.96
C LEU A 99 35.42 -7.52 -52.49
N LEU A 100 34.54 -6.68 -53.04
CA LEU A 100 34.33 -6.57 -54.48
C LEU A 100 35.61 -6.16 -55.23
N ALA A 101 36.49 -5.40 -54.57
CA ALA A 101 37.75 -4.92 -55.15
C ALA A 101 38.80 -6.03 -55.35
N TYR A 102 38.61 -7.21 -54.75
CA TYR A 102 39.56 -8.32 -54.80
C TYR A 102 39.24 -9.34 -55.88
N PHE A 103 38.12 -9.18 -56.59
CA PHE A 103 37.80 -10.04 -57.72
C PHE A 103 38.61 -9.64 -58.96
N VAL A 104 39.59 -10.48 -59.29
CA VAL A 104 40.33 -10.40 -60.55
C VAL A 104 39.74 -11.41 -61.54
N ARG A 105 39.42 -10.95 -62.76
CA ARG A 105 39.04 -11.84 -63.88
C ARG A 105 40.33 -12.47 -64.45
N PRO A 106 40.42 -13.79 -64.62
CA PRO A 106 41.63 -14.42 -65.11
C PRO A 106 41.88 -14.10 -66.59
N LEU A 107 43.13 -14.17 -66.99
CA LEU A 107 43.51 -14.38 -68.38
C LEU A 107 43.71 -15.89 -68.59
N LYS A 108 43.37 -16.38 -69.79
CA LYS A 108 43.50 -17.80 -70.09
C LYS A 108 44.96 -18.25 -69.92
N ASP A 109 45.15 -19.39 -69.25
CA ASP A 109 46.44 -20.00 -68.93
C ASP A 109 47.34 -19.19 -67.96
N ASP A 110 46.79 -18.15 -67.30
CA ASP A 110 47.47 -17.35 -66.28
C ASP A 110 46.67 -17.36 -64.96
N TYR A 111 47.00 -18.31 -64.07
CA TYR A 111 46.24 -18.62 -62.85
C TYR A 111 47.07 -18.57 -61.56
N GLY A 112 48.34 -18.17 -61.63
CA GLY A 112 49.28 -18.28 -60.52
C GLY A 112 48.80 -17.59 -59.24
N ASP A 113 48.23 -16.40 -59.37
CA ASP A 113 47.80 -15.57 -58.25
C ASP A 113 46.73 -16.23 -57.37
N TYR A 114 45.87 -17.08 -57.96
CA TYR A 114 44.81 -17.79 -57.23
C TYR A 114 45.33 -18.94 -56.35
N SER A 115 46.62 -19.29 -56.45
CA SER A 115 47.26 -20.31 -55.61
C SER A 115 47.69 -19.79 -54.24
N MET A 116 47.66 -18.48 -54.04
CA MET A 116 48.05 -17.83 -52.80
C MET A 116 46.82 -17.28 -52.07
N PRO A 117 46.71 -17.39 -50.74
CA PRO A 117 45.63 -16.76 -50.01
C PRO A 117 45.82 -15.24 -49.97
N ILE A 118 44.71 -14.51 -49.86
CA ILE A 118 44.73 -13.05 -49.67
C ILE A 118 44.82 -12.77 -48.17
N LEU A 119 45.87 -12.06 -47.77
CA LEU A 119 46.11 -11.67 -46.37
C LEU A 119 45.71 -10.23 -46.15
N PHE A 120 44.93 -10.00 -45.10
CA PHE A 120 44.46 -8.68 -44.69
C PHE A 120 44.93 -8.34 -43.29
N GLU A 121 45.35 -7.09 -43.11
CA GLU A 121 45.42 -6.50 -41.78
C GLU A 121 44.07 -5.89 -41.41
N LYS A 122 43.67 -6.04 -40.15
CA LYS A 122 42.37 -5.52 -39.67
C LYS A 122 42.15 -4.04 -39.99
N ASP A 123 43.21 -3.24 -39.95
CA ASP A 123 43.16 -1.78 -40.16
C ASP A 123 42.97 -1.40 -41.64
N GLU A 124 43.08 -2.36 -42.57
CA GLU A 124 42.83 -2.15 -44.01
C GLU A 124 41.33 -2.04 -44.31
N PHE A 125 40.48 -2.64 -43.48
CA PHE A 125 39.02 -2.54 -43.65
C PHE A 125 38.48 -1.27 -43.03
N LYS A 126 37.91 -0.41 -43.87
CA LYS A 126 37.25 0.82 -43.46
C LYS A 126 35.83 0.54 -42.98
N ASN A 127 35.39 1.31 -41.99
CA ASN A 127 33.99 1.39 -41.60
C ASN A 127 33.35 2.57 -42.33
N SER A 128 32.34 2.32 -43.16
CA SER A 128 31.51 3.39 -43.70
C SER A 128 30.53 3.90 -42.64
N SER A 129 30.17 5.19 -42.73
CA SER A 129 29.22 5.83 -41.83
C SER A 129 27.76 5.51 -42.18
N THR A 130 27.49 5.18 -43.45
CA THR A 130 26.16 4.88 -43.99
C THR A 130 25.97 3.39 -44.23
N PHE A 131 24.71 2.93 -44.14
CA PHE A 131 24.38 1.52 -44.40
C PHE A 131 24.36 1.19 -45.88
N PHE A 132 23.86 2.13 -46.68
CA PHE A 132 23.70 2.03 -48.12
C PHE A 132 24.23 3.28 -48.80
N ASP A 133 24.73 3.14 -50.02
CA ASP A 133 25.09 4.28 -50.86
C ASP A 133 23.84 5.01 -51.35
N ASN A 134 22.83 4.24 -51.76
CA ASN A 134 21.52 4.72 -52.15
C ASN A 134 20.42 3.92 -51.44
N TYR A 135 19.88 4.46 -50.35
CA TYR A 135 18.83 3.78 -49.59
C TYR A 135 17.53 3.61 -50.40
N LEU A 136 17.22 4.51 -51.34
CA LEU A 136 15.98 4.43 -52.12
C LEU A 136 15.96 3.21 -53.05
N THR A 137 17.13 2.80 -53.56
CA THR A 137 17.24 1.57 -54.39
C THR A 137 17.31 0.32 -53.52
N ALA A 138 17.92 0.39 -52.34
CA ALA A 138 18.01 -0.73 -51.41
C ALA A 138 16.68 -1.04 -50.69
N LYS A 139 15.82 -0.03 -50.45
CA LYS A 139 14.58 -0.18 -49.66
C LYS A 139 13.65 -1.30 -50.17
N PRO A 140 13.29 -1.38 -51.47
CA PRO A 140 12.45 -2.46 -51.97
C PRO A 140 13.06 -3.85 -51.74
N LEU A 141 14.39 -3.98 -51.84
CA LEU A 141 15.10 -5.24 -51.61
C LEU A 141 15.01 -5.65 -50.14
N LEU A 142 15.24 -4.71 -49.23
CA LEU A 142 15.14 -4.94 -47.79
C LEU A 142 13.73 -5.35 -47.40
N THR A 143 12.72 -4.62 -47.88
CA THR A 143 11.31 -4.90 -47.62
C THR A 143 10.97 -6.32 -48.06
N ALA A 144 11.26 -6.68 -49.32
CA ALA A 144 10.98 -8.03 -49.83
C ALA A 144 11.69 -9.14 -49.02
N LEU A 145 12.98 -8.93 -48.70
CA LEU A 145 13.80 -9.91 -47.97
C LEU A 145 13.30 -10.21 -46.56
N TYR A 146 12.78 -9.22 -45.86
CA TYR A 146 12.45 -9.33 -44.44
C TYR A 146 10.94 -9.34 -44.16
N ASP A 147 10.09 -8.94 -45.10
CA ASP A 147 8.63 -9.15 -45.04
C ASP A 147 8.21 -10.53 -45.54
N TYR A 148 9.00 -11.13 -46.43
CA TYR A 148 8.82 -12.51 -46.91
C TYR A 148 10.03 -13.40 -46.56
N PRO A 149 10.36 -13.57 -45.26
CA PRO A 149 11.60 -14.22 -44.84
C PRO A 149 11.67 -15.72 -45.16
N GLU A 150 10.54 -16.38 -45.38
CA GLU A 150 10.43 -17.81 -45.70
C GLU A 150 10.31 -18.08 -47.21
N LYS A 151 10.40 -17.02 -48.04
CA LYS A 151 10.29 -17.11 -49.50
C LYS A 151 11.61 -16.80 -50.18
N THR A 152 11.84 -17.42 -51.33
CA THR A 152 12.87 -17.01 -52.29
C THR A 152 12.48 -15.68 -52.92
N ILE A 153 13.35 -14.68 -52.81
CA ILE A 153 13.07 -13.36 -53.38
C ILE A 153 13.63 -13.28 -54.79
N ILE A 154 12.76 -13.03 -55.76
CA ILE A 154 13.13 -12.86 -57.17
C ILE A 154 13.07 -11.38 -57.51
N CYS A 155 14.20 -10.82 -57.96
CA CYS A 155 14.27 -9.44 -58.41
C CYS A 155 14.51 -9.38 -59.92
N PRO A 156 13.54 -8.92 -60.71
CA PRO A 156 13.73 -8.77 -62.14
C PRO A 156 14.63 -7.57 -62.46
N ALA A 157 15.65 -7.79 -63.29
CA ALA A 157 16.56 -6.75 -63.74
C ALA A 157 16.92 -6.89 -65.22
N TYR A 158 17.39 -5.79 -65.81
CA TYR A 158 18.01 -5.78 -67.13
C TYR A 158 19.52 -5.96 -67.07
N ASN A 159 20.16 -5.51 -65.99
CA ASN A 159 21.58 -5.67 -65.75
C ASN A 159 21.83 -6.17 -64.32
N SER A 160 22.61 -7.23 -64.22
CA SER A 160 23.03 -7.85 -62.96
C SER A 160 23.98 -6.99 -62.12
N MET A 161 24.77 -6.12 -62.76
CA MET A 161 25.74 -5.26 -62.09
C MET A 161 25.10 -4.13 -61.29
N ASP A 162 23.89 -3.70 -61.66
CA ASP A 162 23.16 -2.60 -60.99
C ASP A 162 22.93 -2.87 -59.50
N PHE A 163 22.98 -4.13 -59.08
CA PHE A 163 22.65 -4.57 -57.73
C PHE A 163 23.82 -5.23 -56.99
N GLU A 164 25.01 -5.34 -57.60
CA GLU A 164 26.18 -6.00 -56.98
C GLU A 164 26.52 -5.36 -55.63
N LYS A 165 26.51 -4.02 -55.56
CA LYS A 165 26.83 -3.31 -54.33
C LYS A 165 25.68 -3.36 -53.33
N ASP A 166 24.45 -3.13 -53.78
CA ASP A 166 23.25 -3.09 -52.93
C ASP A 166 23.09 -4.40 -52.15
N ILE A 167 23.24 -5.55 -52.81
CA ILE A 167 23.08 -6.84 -52.15
C ILE A 167 24.19 -7.15 -51.14
N VAL A 168 25.42 -6.75 -51.46
CA VAL A 168 26.55 -6.92 -50.54
C VAL A 168 26.42 -5.98 -49.35
N GLN A 169 25.85 -4.79 -49.53
CA GLN A 169 25.49 -3.90 -48.42
C GLN A 169 24.37 -4.49 -47.55
N VAL A 170 23.36 -5.13 -48.14
CA VAL A 170 22.35 -5.88 -47.37
C VAL A 170 23.00 -6.97 -46.54
N TRP A 171 23.82 -7.82 -47.16
CA TRP A 171 24.57 -8.89 -46.47
C TRP A 171 25.48 -8.34 -45.37
N SER A 172 26.20 -7.26 -45.64
CA SER A 172 27.06 -6.54 -44.68
C SER A 172 26.30 -6.01 -43.47
N ASN A 173 25.01 -5.68 -43.60
CA ASN A 173 24.24 -5.14 -42.49
C ASN A 173 23.59 -6.23 -41.61
N GLN A 174 23.73 -7.51 -41.97
CA GLN A 174 23.31 -8.64 -41.15
C GLN A 174 24.29 -8.91 -39.99
N TRP A 175 23.80 -9.52 -38.90
CA TRP A 175 24.67 -10.00 -37.82
C TRP A 175 25.41 -11.28 -38.23
N PRO A 176 26.54 -11.64 -37.59
CA PRO A 176 27.44 -12.67 -38.10
C PRO A 176 26.78 -14.03 -38.38
N ARG A 177 25.83 -14.48 -37.56
CA ARG A 177 25.17 -15.78 -37.80
C ARG A 177 24.20 -15.75 -38.98
N LEU A 178 23.49 -14.63 -39.19
CA LEU A 178 22.64 -14.46 -40.38
C LEU A 178 23.49 -14.31 -41.65
N ARG A 179 24.62 -13.58 -41.58
CA ARG A 179 25.58 -13.48 -42.69
C ARG A 179 26.03 -14.84 -43.21
N ARG A 180 26.22 -15.82 -42.32
CA ARG A 180 26.66 -17.18 -42.70
C ARG A 180 25.62 -17.91 -43.53
N ASN A 181 24.33 -17.69 -43.26
CA ASN A 181 23.25 -18.45 -43.86
C ASN A 181 22.68 -17.80 -45.12
N PHE A 182 22.84 -16.48 -45.26
CA PHE A 182 22.27 -15.73 -46.37
C PHE A 182 22.88 -16.15 -47.72
N SER A 183 22.04 -16.53 -48.67
CA SER A 183 22.43 -16.99 -50.00
C SER A 183 21.86 -16.09 -51.09
N PHE A 184 22.69 -15.73 -52.07
CA PHE A 184 22.26 -14.84 -53.14
C PHE A 184 22.98 -15.05 -54.46
N CYS A 185 22.35 -14.60 -55.54
CA CYS A 185 22.95 -14.58 -56.88
C CYS A 185 22.39 -13.41 -57.70
N THR A 186 23.24 -12.52 -58.21
CA THR A 186 22.80 -11.36 -59.01
C THR A 186 22.62 -11.69 -60.49
N GLY A 187 22.89 -12.92 -60.92
CA GLY A 187 22.73 -13.32 -62.32
C GLY A 187 22.23 -14.74 -62.51
N SER A 188 21.07 -15.04 -61.93
CA SER A 188 20.45 -16.35 -62.03
C SER A 188 19.67 -16.48 -63.35
N LEU A 189 20.20 -17.23 -64.34
CA LEU A 189 19.43 -17.50 -65.57
C LEU A 189 18.45 -18.68 -65.40
N ASN A 190 18.70 -19.53 -64.40
CA ASN A 190 17.83 -20.59 -63.85
C ASN A 190 17.84 -20.50 -62.32
N LEU A 191 16.86 -21.14 -61.67
CA LEU A 191 16.74 -21.16 -60.21
C LEU A 191 18.00 -21.79 -59.57
N LYS A 192 18.68 -21.03 -58.71
CA LYS A 192 19.83 -21.50 -57.93
C LYS A 192 19.35 -22.19 -56.65
N ILE A 193 19.87 -23.39 -56.42
CA ILE A 193 19.56 -24.24 -55.27
C ILE A 193 20.88 -24.79 -54.70
N ILE A 194 21.00 -24.84 -53.38
CA ILE A 194 22.09 -25.49 -52.65
C ILE A 194 21.50 -26.49 -51.66
N ASP A 195 21.93 -27.75 -51.73
CA ASP A 195 21.46 -28.84 -50.87
C ASP A 195 19.92 -28.96 -50.74
N GLY A 196 19.21 -28.67 -51.83
CA GLY A 196 17.74 -28.70 -51.89
C GLY A 196 17.04 -27.41 -51.44
N ALA A 197 17.77 -26.43 -50.90
CA ALA A 197 17.25 -25.12 -50.53
C ALA A 197 17.49 -24.10 -51.66
N GLU A 198 16.45 -23.36 -52.03
CA GLU A 198 16.55 -22.24 -52.97
C GLU A 198 17.36 -21.09 -52.35
N PHE A 199 18.08 -20.34 -53.19
CA PHE A 199 18.80 -19.16 -52.70
C PHE A 199 17.84 -18.09 -52.18
N ASP A 200 18.18 -17.41 -51.08
CA ASP A 200 17.32 -16.41 -50.46
C ASP A 200 16.96 -15.26 -51.41
N PHE A 201 17.92 -14.83 -52.24
CA PHE A 201 17.74 -13.71 -53.14
C PHE A 201 18.37 -13.95 -54.51
N GLN A 202 17.58 -13.80 -55.56
CA GLN A 202 18.00 -14.08 -56.92
C GLN A 202 17.57 -12.94 -57.84
N ILE A 203 18.56 -12.30 -58.47
CA ILE A 203 18.31 -11.36 -59.55
C ILE A 203 18.30 -12.14 -60.85
N VAL A 204 17.26 -11.89 -61.63
CA VAL A 204 16.96 -12.67 -62.83
C VAL A 204 16.75 -11.73 -64.02
N PRO A 205 17.10 -12.16 -65.24
CA PRO A 205 16.72 -11.42 -66.44
C PRO A 205 15.20 -11.24 -66.50
N ALA A 206 14.73 -10.04 -66.77
CA ALA A 206 13.29 -9.73 -66.78
C ALA A 206 12.48 -10.65 -67.71
N ARG A 207 13.09 -11.14 -68.80
CA ARG A 207 12.48 -12.11 -69.73
C ARG A 207 12.38 -13.54 -69.20
N ASN A 208 13.14 -13.90 -68.16
CA ASN A 208 13.20 -15.25 -67.59
C ASN A 208 12.30 -15.44 -66.35
N ILE A 209 11.69 -14.37 -65.82
CA ILE A 209 10.91 -14.38 -64.57
C ILE A 209 9.92 -15.54 -64.53
N SER A 210 9.03 -15.62 -65.53
CA SER A 210 7.96 -16.62 -65.56
C SER A 210 8.47 -18.07 -65.61
N SER A 211 9.69 -18.29 -66.10
CA SER A 211 10.32 -19.62 -66.07
C SER A 211 10.82 -19.95 -64.67
N ILE A 212 11.44 -18.99 -63.99
CA ILE A 212 12.02 -19.19 -62.65
C ILE A 212 10.90 -19.31 -61.60
N GLU A 213 9.84 -18.52 -61.71
CA GLU A 213 8.65 -18.64 -60.84
C GLU A 213 8.01 -20.03 -60.93
N LYS A 214 8.00 -20.65 -62.12
CA LYS A 214 7.50 -22.02 -62.30
C LYS A 214 8.41 -23.10 -61.71
N GLN A 215 9.72 -22.82 -61.62
CA GLN A 215 10.69 -23.73 -61.02
C GLN A 215 10.69 -23.63 -59.48
N SER A 216 10.40 -22.44 -58.96
CA SER A 216 10.39 -22.16 -57.53
C SER A 216 9.15 -22.74 -56.85
N LEU A 217 9.34 -23.32 -55.67
CA LEU A 217 8.24 -23.84 -54.86
C LEU A 217 7.53 -22.73 -54.07
N ASN A 218 8.26 -21.69 -53.66
CA ASN A 218 7.73 -20.63 -52.80
C ASN A 218 8.51 -19.31 -52.96
N CYS A 219 8.28 -18.61 -54.07
CA CYS A 219 8.93 -17.31 -54.33
C CYS A 219 8.01 -16.11 -54.08
N TYR A 220 8.65 -14.95 -53.97
CA TYR A 220 8.04 -13.64 -54.08
C TYR A 220 8.84 -12.80 -55.08
N THR A 221 8.16 -12.25 -56.08
CA THR A 221 8.79 -11.43 -57.13
C THR A 221 8.57 -9.96 -56.82
N ILE A 222 9.66 -9.20 -56.74
CA ILE A 222 9.61 -7.75 -56.47
C ILE A 222 8.96 -7.03 -57.65
N ASN A 223 7.94 -6.21 -57.37
CA ASN A 223 7.29 -5.37 -58.38
C ASN A 223 7.37 -3.90 -57.96
N LYS A 224 8.13 -3.11 -58.74
CA LYS A 224 8.41 -1.69 -58.48
C LYS A 224 7.16 -0.81 -58.33
N GLU A 225 6.00 -1.21 -58.87
CA GLU A 225 4.77 -0.43 -58.82
C GLU A 225 3.91 -0.70 -57.56
N ASN A 226 4.01 -1.88 -56.94
CA ASN A 226 3.14 -2.29 -55.83
C ASN A 226 3.83 -2.27 -54.44
N ASP A 227 5.16 -2.24 -54.39
CA ASP A 227 5.92 -2.44 -53.14
C ASP A 227 6.17 -1.13 -52.35
N GLN A 228 5.26 -0.15 -52.46
CA GLN A 228 5.21 1.03 -51.58
C GLN A 228 4.62 0.68 -50.21
N ILE A 229 5.25 -0.24 -49.50
CA ILE A 229 4.88 -0.55 -48.12
C ILE A 229 5.56 0.48 -47.21
N GLU A 230 4.76 1.37 -46.62
CA GLU A 230 5.20 2.26 -45.54
C GLU A 230 5.43 1.44 -44.27
N ASP A 231 6.62 0.85 -44.13
CA ASP A 231 7.01 0.17 -42.90
C ASP A 231 8.15 0.89 -42.18
N LYS A 232 7.86 1.30 -40.93
CA LYS A 232 8.68 2.23 -40.13
C LYS A 232 10.06 1.66 -39.75
N TRP A 233 10.24 0.34 -39.82
CA TRP A 233 11.51 -0.30 -39.47
C TRP A 233 12.61 -0.04 -40.50
N SER A 234 12.24 0.09 -41.78
CA SER A 234 13.22 0.30 -42.86
C SER A 234 13.91 1.67 -42.72
N ASP A 235 13.18 2.68 -42.26
CA ASP A 235 13.70 4.04 -42.09
C ASP A 235 14.81 4.14 -41.01
N LEU A 236 15.01 3.09 -40.20
CA LEU A 236 16.15 3.01 -39.28
C LEU A 236 17.50 3.09 -39.99
N PHE A 237 17.58 2.59 -41.22
CA PHE A 237 18.81 2.66 -42.02
C PHE A 237 19.16 4.09 -42.45
N CYS A 238 18.20 5.03 -42.39
CA CYS A 238 18.45 6.46 -42.61
C CYS A 238 18.60 7.23 -41.30
N ASN A 239 17.81 6.87 -40.29
CA ASN A 239 17.64 7.69 -39.09
C ASN A 239 18.53 7.26 -37.92
N SER A 240 19.18 6.10 -37.99
CA SER A 240 20.01 5.56 -36.92
C SER A 240 21.49 5.55 -37.27
N SER A 241 22.34 5.64 -36.24
CA SER A 241 23.77 5.40 -36.42
C SER A 241 24.04 3.93 -36.76
N LYS A 242 24.75 3.69 -37.86
CA LYS A 242 25.19 2.36 -38.28
C LYS A 242 25.89 1.57 -37.19
N ASN A 243 26.82 2.22 -36.49
CA ASN A 243 27.56 1.59 -35.41
C ASN A 243 26.67 1.21 -34.23
N LYS A 244 25.65 2.02 -33.90
CA LYS A 244 24.71 1.72 -32.81
C LYS A 244 23.83 0.52 -33.17
N LEU A 245 23.19 0.55 -34.34
CA LEU A 245 22.32 -0.54 -34.78
C LEU A 245 23.11 -1.85 -34.96
N ARG A 246 24.30 -1.77 -35.54
CA ARG A 246 25.16 -2.95 -35.72
C ARG A 246 25.56 -3.57 -34.38
N LYS A 247 26.00 -2.76 -33.40
CA LYS A 247 26.31 -3.26 -32.05
C LYS A 247 25.11 -3.95 -31.41
N PHE A 248 23.91 -3.37 -31.56
CA PHE A 248 22.68 -3.97 -31.07
C PHE A 248 22.42 -5.34 -31.73
N LEU A 249 22.36 -5.37 -33.07
CA LEU A 249 22.08 -6.61 -33.83
C LEU A 249 23.12 -7.71 -33.57
N TRP A 250 24.38 -7.34 -33.39
CA TRP A 250 25.45 -8.30 -33.17
C TRP A 250 25.46 -8.86 -31.76
N PHE A 251 25.18 -8.03 -30.76
CA PHE A 251 25.09 -8.48 -29.38
C PHE A 251 23.87 -9.37 -29.20
N TYR A 252 22.68 -8.85 -29.54
CA TYR A 252 21.41 -9.52 -29.30
C TYR A 252 21.05 -10.59 -30.33
N GLY A 253 21.64 -10.56 -31.52
CA GLY A 253 21.50 -11.64 -32.51
C GLY A 253 22.46 -12.82 -32.27
N SER A 254 23.38 -12.73 -31.30
CA SER A 254 24.42 -13.75 -31.09
C SER A 254 23.86 -15.10 -30.61
N ASP A 255 22.76 -15.08 -29.85
CA ASP A 255 22.05 -16.24 -29.30
C ASP A 255 20.71 -16.51 -30.01
N ILE A 256 20.52 -15.95 -31.20
CA ILE A 256 19.36 -16.15 -32.07
C ILE A 256 19.81 -16.89 -33.33
N ASN A 257 18.99 -17.81 -33.84
CA ASN A 257 19.26 -18.49 -35.10
C ASN A 257 19.36 -17.49 -36.25
N GLY A 258 20.35 -17.67 -37.12
CA GLY A 258 20.64 -16.80 -38.26
C GLY A 258 19.63 -16.94 -39.40
N LEU A 259 18.35 -16.67 -39.13
CA LEU A 259 17.24 -16.77 -40.07
C LEU A 259 16.69 -15.38 -40.39
N ARG A 260 16.27 -15.15 -41.64
CA ARG A 260 15.74 -13.84 -42.08
C ARG A 260 14.52 -13.39 -41.28
N ARG A 261 13.67 -14.33 -40.83
CA ARG A 261 12.47 -14.02 -40.02
C ARG A 261 12.77 -13.30 -38.71
N ASN A 262 13.98 -13.44 -38.19
CA ASN A 262 14.40 -12.84 -36.93
C ASN A 262 14.93 -11.40 -37.08
N TYR A 263 15.22 -10.96 -38.31
CA TYR A 263 15.83 -9.65 -38.56
C TYR A 263 14.87 -8.49 -38.29
N LYS A 264 13.66 -8.52 -38.86
CA LYS A 264 12.64 -7.48 -38.66
C LYS A 264 12.23 -7.33 -37.18
N PRO A 265 11.95 -8.40 -36.42
CA PRO A 265 11.70 -8.33 -34.98
C PRO A 265 12.83 -7.67 -34.18
N LEU A 266 14.10 -7.98 -34.48
CA LEU A 266 15.23 -7.33 -33.81
C LEU A 266 15.30 -5.83 -34.13
N LEU A 267 14.99 -5.42 -35.36
CA LEU A 267 14.90 -4.00 -35.70
C LEU A 267 13.77 -3.30 -34.93
N GLN A 268 12.61 -3.94 -34.80
CA GLN A 268 11.50 -3.41 -34.01
C GLN A 268 11.88 -3.29 -32.52
N LEU A 269 12.60 -4.25 -31.95
CA LEU A 269 13.12 -4.14 -30.58
C LEU A 269 14.12 -3.01 -30.42
N PHE A 270 14.99 -2.78 -31.41
CA PHE A 270 15.86 -1.60 -31.42
C PHE A 270 15.05 -0.30 -31.45
N MET A 271 13.95 -0.23 -32.22
CA MET A 271 13.05 0.93 -32.20
C MET A 271 12.50 1.17 -30.80
N PHE A 272 11.96 0.14 -30.15
CA PHE A 272 11.43 0.26 -28.81
C PHE A 272 12.50 0.70 -27.79
N SER A 273 13.73 0.21 -27.91
CA SER A 273 14.82 0.61 -27.00
C SER A 273 15.20 2.10 -27.08
N ASN A 274 14.82 2.79 -28.17
CA ASN A 274 15.04 4.23 -28.33
C ASN A 274 13.85 5.07 -27.85
N ILE A 275 12.75 4.45 -27.39
CA ILE A 275 11.57 5.14 -26.85
C ILE A 275 11.67 5.22 -25.34
N LYS A 276 11.40 6.40 -24.77
CA LYS A 276 11.52 6.68 -23.33
C LYS A 276 10.58 5.81 -22.48
N ASP A 277 9.35 5.60 -22.95
CA ASP A 277 8.33 4.81 -22.27
C ASP A 277 8.01 3.59 -23.16
N SER A 278 8.72 2.50 -22.90
CA SER A 278 8.66 1.30 -23.73
C SER A 278 7.41 0.49 -23.39
N PRO A 279 6.52 0.17 -24.35
CA PRO A 279 5.29 -0.57 -24.08
C PRO A 279 5.62 -2.05 -23.78
N PHE A 280 5.66 -2.41 -22.49
CA PHE A 280 6.05 -3.74 -22.03
C PHE A 280 5.26 -4.85 -22.75
N PHE A 281 3.94 -4.75 -22.80
CA PHE A 281 3.10 -5.80 -23.38
C PHE A 281 3.39 -6.05 -24.87
N SER A 282 3.63 -4.98 -25.64
CA SER A 282 3.98 -5.08 -27.06
C SER A 282 5.35 -5.71 -27.27
N ILE A 283 6.33 -5.34 -26.45
CA ILE A 283 7.69 -5.91 -26.50
C ILE A 283 7.66 -7.38 -26.09
N ASN A 284 7.00 -7.69 -24.98
CA ASN A 284 6.86 -9.04 -24.48
C ASN A 284 6.20 -9.96 -25.53
N LYS A 285 5.11 -9.50 -26.15
CA LYS A 285 4.44 -10.24 -27.23
C LYS A 285 5.39 -10.50 -28.40
N LEU A 286 6.12 -9.48 -28.85
CA LEU A 286 7.10 -9.64 -29.94
C LEU A 286 8.19 -10.66 -29.59
N VAL A 287 8.68 -10.63 -28.36
CA VAL A 287 9.72 -11.56 -27.88
C VAL A 287 9.18 -12.98 -27.75
N SER A 288 7.99 -13.17 -27.20
CA SER A 288 7.38 -14.49 -27.02
C SER A 288 6.95 -15.13 -28.34
N ASP A 289 6.43 -14.34 -29.28
CA ASP A 289 5.91 -14.85 -30.55
C ASP A 289 7.03 -15.24 -31.52
N VAL A 290 8.17 -14.56 -31.46
CA VAL A 290 9.27 -14.72 -32.44
C VAL A 290 10.37 -15.66 -31.94
N PHE A 291 10.79 -15.55 -30.67
CA PHE A 291 11.97 -16.26 -30.17
C PHE A 291 11.57 -17.46 -29.30
N ALA A 292 11.93 -18.66 -29.76
CA ALA A 292 11.75 -19.90 -29.02
C ALA A 292 12.44 -19.86 -27.63
N ASP A 293 12.06 -20.74 -26.71
CA ASP A 293 12.55 -20.72 -25.32
C ASP A 293 14.08 -20.77 -25.18
N ASN A 294 14.75 -21.44 -26.12
CA ASN A 294 16.21 -21.56 -26.17
C ASN A 294 16.91 -20.46 -27.00
N GLU A 295 16.18 -19.46 -27.49
CA GLU A 295 16.69 -18.34 -28.29
C GLU A 295 16.42 -16.98 -27.63
N GLY A 296 17.27 -16.01 -27.96
CA GLY A 296 17.09 -14.62 -27.53
C GLY A 296 17.14 -14.43 -26.02
N LEU A 297 17.90 -15.27 -25.31
CA LEU A 297 18.12 -15.21 -23.87
C LEU A 297 18.64 -13.83 -23.43
N LEU A 298 19.48 -13.19 -24.24
CA LEU A 298 19.97 -11.83 -23.99
C LEU A 298 18.82 -10.80 -24.01
N ILE A 299 17.93 -10.84 -25.01
CA ILE A 299 16.74 -9.97 -25.06
C ILE A 299 15.77 -10.31 -23.93
N LYS A 300 15.54 -11.60 -23.66
CA LYS A 300 14.63 -12.06 -22.60
C LYS A 300 15.13 -11.62 -21.23
N LYS A 301 16.46 -11.57 -21.02
CA LYS A 301 17.06 -11.00 -19.81
C LYS A 301 16.78 -9.50 -19.69
N GLU A 302 16.86 -8.74 -20.78
CA GLU A 302 16.50 -7.32 -20.76
C GLU A 302 15.01 -7.07 -20.48
N VAL A 303 14.14 -8.00 -20.90
CA VAL A 303 12.68 -7.86 -20.74
C VAL A 303 12.19 -8.33 -19.36
N TYR A 304 12.67 -9.48 -18.89
CA TYR A 304 12.11 -10.14 -17.70
C TYR A 304 12.90 -9.88 -16.41
N ASN A 305 14.16 -9.49 -16.50
CA ASN A 305 15.00 -9.17 -15.35
C ASN A 305 15.26 -7.65 -15.27
N ASP A 306 16.22 -7.23 -14.45
CA ASP A 306 16.64 -5.82 -14.35
C ASP A 306 17.53 -5.41 -15.54
N GLY A 307 16.94 -5.43 -16.73
CA GLY A 307 17.53 -4.88 -17.95
C GLY A 307 17.66 -3.37 -17.92
N GLN A 308 18.57 -2.83 -18.73
CA GLN A 308 18.71 -1.37 -18.94
C GLN A 308 18.28 -0.94 -20.34
N LEU A 309 18.03 -1.90 -21.23
CA LEU A 309 17.69 -1.62 -22.62
C LEU A 309 16.31 -0.99 -22.77
N PHE A 310 15.35 -1.43 -21.97
CA PHE A 310 13.97 -0.95 -22.00
C PHE A 310 13.62 -0.31 -20.67
N ASN A 311 12.87 0.79 -20.73
CA ASN A 311 12.34 1.44 -19.55
C ASN A 311 10.86 1.07 -19.40
N PHE A 312 10.59 0.11 -18.51
CA PHE A 312 9.25 -0.38 -18.22
C PHE A 312 8.71 0.19 -16.91
N GLU A 313 7.40 0.36 -16.84
CA GLU A 313 6.74 0.55 -15.55
C GLU A 313 6.78 -0.75 -14.76
N GLU A 314 7.29 -0.69 -13.53
CA GLU A 314 7.46 -1.88 -12.66
C GLU A 314 6.11 -2.56 -12.37
N LYS A 315 5.02 -1.78 -12.37
CA LYS A 315 3.65 -2.27 -12.23
C LYS A 315 3.29 -3.26 -13.33
N ASP A 316 3.56 -2.95 -14.60
CA ASP A 316 3.22 -3.80 -15.74
C ASP A 316 3.98 -5.14 -15.69
N LEU A 317 5.25 -5.09 -15.29
CA LEU A 317 6.09 -6.27 -15.10
C LEU A 317 5.52 -7.20 -14.02
N LEU A 318 5.17 -6.63 -12.86
CA LEU A 318 4.59 -7.40 -11.76
C LEU A 318 3.23 -8.00 -12.13
N HIS A 319 2.36 -7.25 -12.80
CA HIS A 319 1.08 -7.78 -13.29
C HIS A 319 1.28 -8.94 -14.27
N TYR A 320 2.27 -8.85 -15.17
CA TYR A 320 2.59 -9.94 -16.08
C TYR A 320 3.10 -11.18 -15.35
N PHE A 321 4.06 -11.06 -14.44
CA PHE A 321 4.58 -12.21 -13.69
C PHE A 321 3.50 -12.88 -12.84
N ALA A 322 2.63 -12.08 -12.22
CA ALA A 322 1.50 -12.61 -11.46
C ALA A 322 0.46 -13.31 -12.34
N SER A 323 0.40 -13.06 -13.65
CA SER A 323 -0.45 -13.80 -14.58
C SER A 323 0.16 -15.12 -15.08
N GLN A 324 1.48 -15.31 -14.92
CA GLN A 324 2.26 -16.41 -15.52
C GLN A 324 2.86 -17.37 -14.47
N ILE A 325 2.22 -17.50 -13.30
CA ILE A 325 2.74 -18.23 -12.12
C ILE A 325 3.09 -19.71 -12.44
N ASN A 326 2.44 -20.31 -13.42
CA ASN A 326 2.68 -21.72 -13.79
C ASN A 326 3.87 -21.92 -14.75
N THR A 327 4.46 -20.85 -15.30
CA THR A 327 5.44 -20.92 -16.40
C THR A 327 6.75 -20.19 -16.10
N VAL A 328 6.74 -19.14 -15.27
CA VAL A 328 7.95 -18.36 -14.99
C VAL A 328 8.66 -18.88 -13.73
N ASN A 329 9.79 -19.56 -13.95
CA ASN A 329 10.71 -19.98 -12.89
C ASN A 329 11.29 -18.79 -12.11
N ASN A 330 11.24 -18.87 -10.78
CA ASN A 330 12.16 -18.25 -9.82
C ASN A 330 12.20 -16.71 -9.66
N ILE A 331 11.18 -15.95 -10.06
CA ILE A 331 11.07 -14.58 -9.55
C ILE A 331 10.29 -14.64 -8.24
N ASN A 332 10.98 -14.40 -7.12
CA ASN A 332 10.33 -14.14 -5.85
C ASN A 332 9.58 -12.80 -5.97
N ILE A 333 8.35 -12.84 -6.51
CA ILE A 333 7.47 -11.66 -6.72
C ILE A 333 7.39 -10.83 -5.44
N SER A 334 7.35 -11.50 -4.29
CA SER A 334 7.39 -10.90 -2.97
C SER A 334 8.63 -10.02 -2.72
N GLU A 335 9.83 -10.47 -3.11
CA GLU A 335 11.07 -9.68 -2.99
C GLU A 335 11.11 -8.51 -3.97
N ARG A 336 10.69 -8.73 -5.22
CA ARG A 336 10.65 -7.68 -6.26
C ARG A 336 9.65 -6.57 -5.92
N LEU A 337 8.49 -6.95 -5.41
CA LEU A 337 7.47 -6.04 -4.91
C LEU A 337 8.00 -5.21 -3.73
N LEU A 338 8.70 -5.85 -2.78
CA LEU A 338 9.35 -5.18 -1.66
C LEU A 338 10.42 -4.17 -2.12
N SER A 339 11.29 -4.55 -3.07
CA SER A 339 12.30 -3.64 -3.60
C SER A 339 11.67 -2.47 -4.34
N ALA A 340 10.61 -2.71 -5.11
CA ALA A 340 9.90 -1.69 -5.86
C ALA A 340 9.25 -0.63 -4.95
N VAL A 341 8.61 -1.06 -3.85
CA VAL A 341 8.06 -0.14 -2.84
C VAL A 341 9.18 0.64 -2.15
N LYS A 342 10.29 -0.01 -1.76
CA LYS A 342 11.43 0.66 -1.12
C LYS A 342 12.13 1.67 -2.02
N SER A 343 12.21 1.40 -3.32
CA SER A 343 12.80 2.32 -4.30
C SER A 343 11.83 3.41 -4.76
N GLY A 344 10.58 3.41 -4.28
CA GLY A 344 9.56 4.37 -4.70
C GLY A 344 9.07 4.19 -6.15
N LYS A 345 9.31 3.01 -6.75
CA LYS A 345 8.81 2.68 -8.09
C LYS A 345 7.32 2.36 -8.10
N ILE A 346 6.78 1.95 -6.94
CA ILE A 346 5.37 1.61 -6.74
C ILE A 346 4.92 2.26 -5.45
N THR A 347 3.74 2.87 -5.48
CA THR A 347 3.11 3.48 -4.33
C THR A 347 2.49 2.42 -3.40
N ILE A 348 2.25 2.77 -2.14
CA ILE A 348 1.55 1.87 -1.20
C ILE A 348 0.14 1.54 -1.72
N ASP A 349 -0.50 2.48 -2.41
CA ASP A 349 -1.83 2.27 -2.97
C ASP A 349 -1.84 1.21 -4.08
N GLU A 350 -0.89 1.29 -5.00
CA GLU A 350 -0.70 0.31 -6.07
C GLU A 350 -0.29 -1.07 -5.53
N PHE A 351 0.52 -1.09 -4.47
CA PHE A 351 0.85 -2.33 -3.76
C PHE A 351 -0.40 -3.03 -3.22
N ILE A 352 -1.32 -2.28 -2.61
CA ILE A 352 -2.57 -2.85 -2.08
C ILE A 352 -3.46 -3.36 -3.20
N ASP A 353 -3.56 -2.62 -4.31
CA ASP A 353 -4.33 -3.05 -5.47
C ASP A 353 -3.78 -4.38 -6.02
N PHE A 354 -2.46 -4.46 -6.16
CA PHE A 354 -1.77 -5.69 -6.55
C PHE A 354 -2.03 -6.84 -5.57
N TYR A 355 -1.95 -6.59 -4.26
CA TYR A 355 -2.21 -7.58 -3.22
C TYR A 355 -3.63 -8.15 -3.29
N PHE A 356 -4.64 -7.33 -3.56
CA PHE A 356 -6.01 -7.80 -3.68
C PHE A 356 -6.35 -8.43 -5.03
N SER A 357 -5.67 -8.04 -6.11
CA SER A 357 -5.87 -8.62 -7.43
C SER A 357 -5.31 -10.03 -7.56
N PHE A 358 -4.13 -10.30 -6.99
CA PHE A 358 -3.45 -11.59 -7.14
C PHE A 358 -3.40 -12.44 -5.86
N GLY A 359 -3.81 -11.84 -4.73
CA GLY A 359 -4.10 -12.55 -3.50
C GLY A 359 -2.90 -12.86 -2.58
N PRO A 360 -3.18 -13.34 -1.36
CA PRO A 360 -2.18 -13.69 -0.35
C PRO A 360 -1.39 -14.98 -0.63
N GLU A 361 -1.74 -15.75 -1.66
CA GLU A 361 -1.02 -16.98 -2.03
C GLU A 361 0.37 -16.68 -2.64
N LEU A 362 0.53 -15.52 -3.27
CA LEU A 362 1.77 -15.09 -3.93
C LEU A 362 2.61 -14.14 -3.08
N ILE A 363 1.97 -13.50 -2.10
CA ILE A 363 2.57 -12.45 -1.29
C ILE A 363 2.61 -12.93 0.15
N SER A 364 3.82 -13.15 0.65
CA SER A 364 4.02 -13.51 2.07
C SER A 364 3.37 -12.48 2.99
N GLN A 365 2.54 -12.94 3.93
CA GLN A 365 1.92 -12.07 4.95
C GLN A 365 2.96 -11.28 5.77
N ASN A 366 4.21 -11.76 5.83
CA ASN A 366 5.29 -11.07 6.54
C ASN A 366 5.78 -9.80 5.84
N ILE A 367 5.43 -9.59 4.56
CA ILE A 367 5.82 -8.38 3.81
C ILE A 367 5.31 -7.12 4.51
N TRP A 368 4.07 -7.15 5.01
CA TRP A 368 3.45 -6.03 5.72
C TRP A 368 4.20 -5.61 7.00
N ASN A 369 4.95 -6.53 7.61
CA ASN A 369 5.80 -6.20 8.77
C ASN A 369 7.11 -5.51 8.36
N THR A 370 7.52 -5.67 7.10
CA THR A 370 8.77 -5.12 6.56
C THR A 370 8.57 -3.71 5.98
N ILE A 371 7.35 -3.37 5.57
CA ILE A 371 7.00 -2.03 5.08
C ILE A 371 6.76 -1.13 6.30
N SER A 372 7.56 -0.06 6.41
CA SER A 372 7.37 0.97 7.42
C SER A 372 6.21 1.87 7.00
N ILE A 373 5.03 1.62 7.55
CA ILE A 373 3.82 2.43 7.33
C ILE A 373 3.48 3.13 8.64
N GLU A 374 3.30 4.45 8.57
CA GLU A 374 2.94 5.27 9.72
C GLU A 374 1.52 4.97 10.21
N PRO A 375 1.24 5.02 11.54
CA PRO A 375 -0.09 4.78 12.10
C PRO A 375 -1.22 5.57 11.44
N SER A 376 -0.97 6.82 11.03
CA SER A 376 -1.96 7.67 10.35
C SER A 376 -2.27 7.21 8.93
N GLU A 377 -1.28 6.68 8.21
CA GLU A 377 -1.49 6.14 6.86
C GLU A 377 -2.30 4.86 6.92
N ILE A 378 -2.03 3.97 7.89
CA ILE A 378 -2.82 2.75 8.12
C ILE A 378 -4.32 3.06 8.27
N ILE A 379 -4.68 4.14 8.98
CA ILE A 379 -6.08 4.56 9.14
C ILE A 379 -6.70 4.94 7.79
N ASN A 380 -5.97 5.67 6.93
CA ASN A 380 -6.43 6.02 5.59
C ASN A 380 -6.58 4.78 4.70
N LEU A 381 -5.66 3.83 4.81
CA LEU A 381 -5.72 2.57 4.07
C LEU A 381 -6.93 1.72 4.49
N ILE A 382 -7.20 1.62 5.80
CA ILE A 382 -8.39 0.92 6.33
C ILE A 382 -9.68 1.60 5.88
N LEU A 383 -9.69 2.94 5.78
CA LEU A 383 -10.82 3.69 5.24
C LEU A 383 -11.09 3.33 3.77
N ARG A 384 -10.02 3.15 2.99
CA ARG A 384 -10.09 2.74 1.58
C ARG A 384 -10.59 1.30 1.45
N ASP A 385 -10.08 0.38 2.27
CA ASP A 385 -10.45 -1.02 2.24
C ASP A 385 -10.41 -1.68 3.63
N SER A 386 -11.59 -2.04 4.15
CA SER A 386 -11.75 -2.66 5.47
C SER A 386 -11.11 -4.05 5.61
N ARG A 387 -10.85 -4.76 4.50
CA ARG A 387 -10.20 -6.09 4.54
C ARG A 387 -8.79 -6.03 5.15
N LEU A 388 -8.15 -4.86 5.10
CA LEU A 388 -6.84 -4.60 5.68
C LEU A 388 -6.81 -4.65 7.21
N ILE A 389 -7.95 -4.63 7.90
CA ILE A 389 -8.01 -4.81 9.36
C ILE A 389 -7.38 -6.14 9.78
N SER A 390 -7.64 -7.21 9.02
CA SER A 390 -7.07 -8.53 9.27
C SER A 390 -5.54 -8.54 9.12
N VAL A 391 -5.06 -7.85 8.08
CA VAL A 391 -3.63 -7.70 7.75
C VAL A 391 -2.89 -6.94 8.85
N PHE A 392 -3.47 -5.84 9.34
CA PHE A 392 -2.85 -4.98 10.35
C PHE A 392 -3.23 -5.34 11.79
N SER A 393 -3.79 -6.53 12.04
CA SER A 393 -4.28 -6.98 13.37
C SER A 393 -3.32 -6.68 14.53
N LYS A 394 -2.02 -6.92 14.34
CA LYS A 394 -0.97 -6.63 15.35
C LYS A 394 -0.76 -5.15 15.65
N LYS A 395 -1.02 -4.27 14.68
CA LYS A 395 -0.89 -2.80 14.82
C LYS A 395 -2.21 -2.14 15.27
N ILE A 396 -3.34 -2.86 15.23
CA ILE A 396 -4.65 -2.33 15.64
C ILE A 396 -4.66 -1.74 17.06
N PRO A 397 -4.08 -2.39 18.10
CA PRO A 397 -4.05 -1.82 19.45
C PRO A 397 -3.38 -0.45 19.55
N GLU A 398 -2.34 -0.21 18.73
CA GLU A 398 -1.63 1.07 18.71
C GLU A 398 -2.46 2.15 18.00
N ILE A 399 -2.98 1.87 16.80
CA ILE A 399 -3.76 2.85 16.04
C ILE A 399 -5.10 3.18 16.72
N ALA A 400 -5.68 2.24 17.48
CA ALA A 400 -6.91 2.46 18.24
C ALA A 400 -6.78 3.56 19.33
N THR A 401 -5.56 3.91 19.73
CA THR A 401 -5.30 5.02 20.66
C THR A 401 -5.32 6.40 19.98
N LYS A 402 -5.58 6.47 18.67
CA LYS A 402 -5.65 7.72 17.90
C LYS A 402 -7.10 8.12 17.69
N TYR A 403 -7.42 9.41 17.89
CA TYR A 403 -8.77 9.95 17.71
C TYR A 403 -9.33 9.75 16.28
N LYS A 404 -8.48 9.80 15.24
CA LYS A 404 -8.89 9.66 13.83
C LYS A 404 -9.49 8.28 13.53
N THR A 405 -9.02 7.24 14.20
CA THR A 405 -9.50 5.85 14.05
C THR A 405 -11.00 5.76 14.33
N TRP A 406 -11.47 6.49 15.34
CA TRP A 406 -12.87 6.49 15.76
C TRP A 406 -13.73 7.53 15.01
N LYS A 407 -13.23 8.05 13.89
CA LYS A 407 -14.00 8.78 12.87
C LYS A 407 -14.31 7.94 11.62
N LEU A 408 -13.80 6.70 11.56
CA LEU A 408 -14.08 5.76 10.47
C LEU A 408 -15.57 5.37 10.43
N PRO A 409 -16.09 4.79 9.33
CA PRO A 409 -17.47 4.30 9.29
C PRO A 409 -17.78 3.31 10.41
N ASN A 410 -19.01 3.33 10.93
CA ASN A 410 -19.40 2.54 12.11
C ASN A 410 -19.17 1.02 11.93
N ALA A 411 -19.41 0.48 10.73
CA ALA A 411 -19.14 -0.93 10.40
C ALA A 411 -17.66 -1.30 10.56
N VAL A 412 -16.75 -0.39 10.17
CA VAL A 412 -15.30 -0.57 10.32
C VAL A 412 -14.90 -0.49 11.80
N GLN A 413 -15.48 0.44 12.55
CA GLN A 413 -15.23 0.55 14.00
C GLN A 413 -15.63 -0.72 14.76
N LEU A 414 -16.72 -1.40 14.36
CA LEU A 414 -17.13 -2.68 14.94
C LEU A 414 -16.08 -3.78 14.69
N GLN A 415 -15.58 -3.90 13.46
CA GLN A 415 -14.50 -4.85 13.12
C GLN A 415 -13.21 -4.56 13.91
N LEU A 416 -12.87 -3.29 14.11
CA LEU A 416 -11.73 -2.90 14.94
C LEU A 416 -11.92 -3.35 16.40
N ILE A 417 -13.13 -3.24 16.95
CA ILE A 417 -13.44 -3.72 18.31
C ILE A 417 -13.28 -5.23 18.39
N GLU A 418 -13.78 -6.00 17.43
CA GLU A 418 -13.61 -7.46 17.41
C GLU A 418 -12.13 -7.87 17.45
N VAL A 419 -11.27 -7.16 16.72
CA VAL A 419 -9.81 -7.41 16.79
C VAL A 419 -9.24 -7.02 18.16
N LEU A 420 -9.64 -5.88 18.71
CA LEU A 420 -9.17 -5.42 20.02
C LEU A 420 -9.58 -6.37 21.15
N GLU A 421 -10.78 -6.92 21.12
CA GLU A 421 -11.25 -7.88 22.13
C GLU A 421 -10.45 -9.19 22.12
N ASN A 422 -9.91 -9.57 20.95
CA ASN A 422 -9.04 -10.73 20.80
C ASN A 422 -7.54 -10.43 20.97
N SER A 423 -7.17 -9.17 21.24
CA SER A 423 -5.78 -8.73 21.34
C SER A 423 -5.27 -8.73 22.78
N ILE A 424 -3.97 -8.99 22.95
CA ILE A 424 -3.28 -8.96 24.25
C ILE A 424 -2.75 -7.54 24.52
N ASN A 425 -2.72 -7.12 25.80
CA ASN A 425 -2.15 -5.83 26.26
C ASN A 425 -2.82 -4.57 25.69
N VAL A 426 -4.15 -4.60 25.51
CA VAL A 426 -4.92 -3.45 25.01
C VAL A 426 -5.05 -2.35 26.08
N ASN A 427 -4.65 -1.12 25.72
CA ASN A 427 -4.82 0.05 26.58
C ASN A 427 -6.23 0.66 26.43
N TRP A 428 -7.21 0.02 27.08
CA TRP A 428 -8.61 0.45 27.02
C TRP A 428 -8.85 1.87 27.54
N GLU A 429 -8.06 2.37 28.49
CA GLU A 429 -8.19 3.74 29.01
C GLU A 429 -7.94 4.78 27.90
N LYS A 430 -6.80 4.67 27.19
CA LYS A 430 -6.50 5.58 26.06
C LYS A 430 -7.46 5.42 24.89
N ILE A 431 -7.93 4.20 24.64
CA ILE A 431 -8.89 3.92 23.56
C ILE A 431 -10.23 4.59 23.86
N ILE A 432 -10.78 4.39 25.07
CA ILE A 432 -12.05 5.02 25.48
C ILE A 432 -11.93 6.54 25.47
N GLN A 433 -10.78 7.08 25.90
CA GLN A 433 -10.53 8.52 25.77
C GLN A 433 -10.60 8.98 24.31
N SER A 434 -9.97 8.25 23.39
CA SER A 434 -9.97 8.58 21.96
C SER A 434 -11.37 8.47 21.33
N ILE A 435 -12.17 7.49 21.74
CA ILE A 435 -13.58 7.32 21.32
C ILE A 435 -14.43 8.49 21.79
N LEU A 436 -14.25 8.92 23.04
CA LEU A 436 -14.96 10.08 23.60
C LEU A 436 -14.62 11.37 22.85
N GLU A 437 -13.33 11.61 22.61
CA GLU A 437 -12.84 12.78 21.86
C GLU A 437 -13.38 12.81 20.42
N SER A 438 -13.55 11.65 19.79
CA SER A 438 -14.12 11.55 18.43
C SER A 438 -15.65 11.71 18.40
N LYS A 439 -16.33 11.66 19.56
CA LYS A 439 -17.78 11.63 19.71
C LYS A 439 -18.45 10.47 18.97
N SER A 440 -17.77 9.32 18.87
CA SER A 440 -18.33 8.15 18.20
C SER A 440 -19.41 7.46 19.04
N SER A 441 -20.50 7.04 18.39
CA SER A 441 -21.57 6.25 19.00
C SER A 441 -21.14 4.80 19.31
N ILE A 442 -19.98 4.36 18.80
CA ILE A 442 -19.45 3.01 19.06
C ILE A 442 -19.26 2.73 20.55
N LEU A 443 -19.07 3.78 21.34
CA LEU A 443 -18.95 3.70 22.80
C LEU A 443 -20.13 2.94 23.43
N PHE A 444 -21.35 3.17 22.93
CA PHE A 444 -22.58 2.55 23.43
C PHE A 444 -22.71 1.08 23.00
N HIS A 445 -22.05 0.69 21.92
CA HIS A 445 -21.94 -0.71 21.51
C HIS A 445 -20.88 -1.46 22.34
N LEU A 446 -19.76 -0.79 22.63
CA LEU A 446 -18.64 -1.35 23.39
C LEU A 446 -19.00 -1.59 24.86
N LEU A 447 -19.58 -0.57 25.52
CA LEU A 447 -19.80 -0.57 26.97
C LEU A 447 -21.23 -1.00 27.31
N ARG A 448 -21.43 -2.32 27.38
CA ARG A 448 -22.70 -2.92 27.84
C ARG A 448 -22.86 -2.80 29.37
N ASN A 449 -24.06 -3.13 29.86
CA ASN A 449 -24.33 -3.08 31.30
C ASN A 449 -23.35 -3.97 32.08
N ASN A 450 -22.77 -3.42 33.16
CA ASN A 450 -21.76 -4.06 34.02
C ASN A 450 -20.41 -4.38 33.37
N ASP A 451 -20.07 -3.78 32.22
CA ASP A 451 -18.75 -3.97 31.62
C ASP A 451 -17.63 -3.38 32.52
N PRO A 452 -16.57 -4.14 32.87
CA PRO A 452 -15.46 -3.64 33.68
C PRO A 452 -14.76 -2.41 33.07
N ARG A 453 -14.74 -2.30 31.73
CA ARG A 453 -14.13 -1.18 31.00
C ARG A 453 -14.83 0.15 31.30
N LEU A 454 -16.07 0.11 31.78
CA LEU A 454 -16.80 1.29 32.24
C LEU A 454 -16.06 2.02 33.38
N TYR A 455 -15.26 1.32 34.18
CA TYR A 455 -14.43 1.95 35.21
C TYR A 455 -13.51 3.03 34.61
N TYR A 456 -12.90 2.76 33.44
CA TYR A 456 -12.07 3.74 32.74
C TYR A 456 -12.88 4.93 32.24
N LEU A 457 -14.09 4.71 31.73
CA LEU A 457 -15.00 5.78 31.34
C LEU A 457 -15.27 6.72 32.53
N ILE A 458 -15.65 6.16 33.67
CA ILE A 458 -15.98 6.92 34.88
C ILE A 458 -14.74 7.71 35.37
N LYS A 459 -13.56 7.09 35.36
CA LYS A 459 -12.29 7.73 35.71
C LYS A 459 -11.99 8.93 34.80
N ILE A 460 -12.13 8.76 33.48
CA ILE A 460 -11.90 9.83 32.49
C ILE A 460 -12.89 10.98 32.70
N CYS A 461 -14.19 10.66 32.88
CA CYS A 461 -15.23 11.65 33.16
C CYS A 461 -14.93 12.46 34.43
N ASN A 462 -14.47 11.79 35.50
CA ASN A 462 -14.08 12.44 36.75
C ASN A 462 -12.91 13.40 36.55
N ASN A 463 -11.84 12.95 35.90
CA ASN A 463 -10.61 13.72 35.69
C ASN A 463 -10.85 14.94 34.79
N ASN A 464 -11.65 14.78 33.74
CA ASN A 464 -11.97 15.85 32.79
C ASN A 464 -13.18 16.70 33.21
N LYS A 465 -13.69 16.53 34.44
CA LYS A 465 -14.81 17.31 34.99
C LYS A 465 -16.05 17.34 34.07
N PHE A 466 -16.29 16.26 33.32
CA PHE A 466 -17.37 16.12 32.32
C PHE A 466 -17.40 17.13 31.16
N ILE A 467 -16.32 17.88 30.88
CA ILE A 467 -16.30 18.95 29.86
C ILE A 467 -16.66 18.44 28.44
N ASN A 468 -16.26 17.21 28.09
CA ASN A 468 -16.50 16.60 26.78
C ASN A 468 -17.51 15.44 26.82
N CYS A 469 -18.34 15.35 27.85
CA CYS A 469 -19.31 14.26 28.00
C CYS A 469 -20.70 14.69 27.52
N SER A 470 -21.24 14.00 26.51
CA SER A 470 -22.63 14.22 26.08
C SER A 470 -23.63 13.76 27.16
N PRO A 471 -24.89 14.20 27.12
CA PRO A 471 -25.93 13.72 28.02
C PRO A 471 -26.07 12.19 28.02
N ASP A 472 -25.86 11.54 26.88
CA ASP A 472 -25.92 10.08 26.73
C ASP A 472 -24.74 9.39 27.42
N VAL A 473 -23.54 9.99 27.40
CA VAL A 473 -22.38 9.46 28.15
C VAL A 473 -22.62 9.60 29.65
N VAL A 474 -23.19 10.71 30.08
CA VAL A 474 -23.57 10.90 31.49
C VAL A 474 -24.62 9.87 31.90
N SER A 475 -25.66 9.65 31.09
CA SER A 475 -26.68 8.65 31.40
C SER A 475 -26.10 7.24 31.41
N LEU A 476 -25.18 6.90 30.51
CA LEU A 476 -24.46 5.61 30.50
C LEU A 476 -23.69 5.38 31.80
N VAL A 477 -22.97 6.40 32.30
CA VAL A 477 -22.25 6.34 33.58
C VAL A 477 -23.21 6.11 34.75
N PHE A 478 -24.30 6.87 34.81
CA PHE A 478 -25.22 6.84 35.97
C PHE A 478 -26.25 5.70 35.95
N ASN A 479 -26.53 5.10 34.78
CA ASN A 479 -27.38 3.91 34.66
C ASN A 479 -26.69 2.64 35.18
N ASN A 480 -25.35 2.58 35.10
CA ASN A 480 -24.56 1.43 35.52
C ASN A 480 -24.20 1.47 37.01
N LYS A 481 -25.23 1.22 37.83
CA LYS A 481 -25.19 1.43 39.29
C LYS A 481 -24.11 0.61 40.02
N THR A 482 -23.78 -0.59 39.55
CA THR A 482 -22.81 -1.49 40.21
C THR A 482 -21.39 -0.93 40.15
N VAL A 483 -20.87 -0.71 38.95
CA VAL A 483 -19.52 -0.19 38.70
C VAL A 483 -19.40 1.25 39.24
N LEU A 484 -20.45 2.06 39.10
CA LEU A 484 -20.47 3.42 39.65
C LEU A 484 -20.32 3.43 41.18
N LYS A 485 -21.06 2.57 41.89
CA LYS A 485 -20.95 2.46 43.35
C LYS A 485 -19.54 2.08 43.76
N ASP A 486 -18.97 1.05 43.12
CA ASP A 486 -17.63 0.58 43.44
C ASP A 486 -16.57 1.67 43.16
N PHE A 487 -16.73 2.41 42.06
CA PHE A 487 -15.86 3.55 41.75
C PHE A 487 -15.95 4.64 42.82
N ILE A 488 -17.16 5.08 43.18
CA ILE A 488 -17.36 6.12 44.20
C ILE A 488 -16.75 5.68 45.54
N ARG A 489 -17.03 4.45 45.99
CA ARG A 489 -16.52 3.92 47.27
C ARG A 489 -15.00 3.90 47.35
N LYS A 490 -14.32 3.55 46.25
CA LYS A 490 -12.85 3.47 46.21
C LYS A 490 -12.16 4.82 46.03
N ASN A 491 -12.87 5.85 45.55
CA ASN A 491 -12.24 7.08 45.05
C ASN A 491 -12.81 8.38 45.67
N VAL A 492 -13.55 8.31 46.79
CA VAL A 492 -14.22 9.46 47.45
C VAL A 492 -13.34 10.72 47.55
N GLU A 493 -12.08 10.56 47.94
CA GLU A 493 -11.15 11.68 48.15
C GLU A 493 -10.77 12.41 46.85
N ILE A 494 -10.65 11.68 45.75
CA ILE A 494 -10.21 12.20 44.44
C ILE A 494 -11.37 12.57 43.50
N LEU A 495 -12.62 12.40 43.93
CA LEU A 495 -13.78 12.85 43.14
C LEU A 495 -13.73 14.36 42.90
N SER A 496 -13.92 14.78 41.66
CA SER A 496 -14.00 16.20 41.29
C SER A 496 -15.32 16.83 41.76
N GLU A 497 -15.34 18.15 41.94
CA GLU A 497 -16.54 18.90 42.34
C GLU A 497 -17.72 18.64 41.38
N GLN A 498 -17.44 18.65 40.07
CA GLN A 498 -18.45 18.36 39.04
C GLN A 498 -19.00 16.93 39.16
N PHE A 499 -18.15 15.95 39.48
CA PHE A 499 -18.60 14.58 39.72
C PHE A 499 -19.51 14.50 40.95
N CYS A 500 -19.13 15.16 42.04
CA CYS A 500 -19.96 15.26 43.25
C CYS A 500 -21.32 15.87 42.95
N CYS A 501 -21.40 16.96 42.18
CA CYS A 501 -22.67 17.53 41.76
C CYS A 501 -23.49 16.55 40.90
N LYS A 502 -22.86 15.88 39.94
CA LYS A 502 -23.54 14.92 39.05
C LYS A 502 -24.12 13.71 39.78
N ILE A 503 -23.51 13.26 40.88
CA ILE A 503 -24.07 12.21 41.75
C ILE A 503 -25.48 12.59 42.20
N PHE A 504 -25.66 13.79 42.74
CA PHE A 504 -26.95 14.23 43.28
C PHE A 504 -27.94 14.69 42.20
N GLN A 505 -27.45 15.08 41.02
CA GLN A 505 -28.31 15.42 39.88
C GLN A 505 -28.92 14.18 39.20
N ASN A 506 -28.23 13.03 39.22
CA ASN A 506 -28.64 11.84 38.47
C ASN A 506 -29.11 10.67 39.36
N LEU A 507 -28.78 10.67 40.66
CA LEU A 507 -29.20 9.61 41.58
C LEU A 507 -30.31 10.07 42.51
N ASN A 508 -31.37 9.27 42.59
CA ASN A 508 -32.43 9.45 43.57
C ASN A 508 -32.02 8.97 44.97
N TYR A 509 -32.86 9.27 45.97
CA TYR A 509 -32.66 8.91 47.36
C TYR A 509 -32.33 7.42 47.60
N HIS A 510 -33.05 6.51 46.94
CA HIS A 510 -32.81 5.06 47.08
C HIS A 510 -31.44 4.65 46.53
N HIS A 511 -31.03 5.22 45.40
CA HIS A 511 -29.73 4.95 44.81
C HIS A 511 -28.59 5.49 45.67
N LEU A 512 -28.72 6.71 46.22
CA LEU A 512 -27.72 7.29 47.13
C LEU A 512 -27.49 6.39 48.36
N HIS A 513 -28.56 5.95 49.01
CA HIS A 513 -28.48 5.01 50.13
C HIS A 513 -27.73 3.73 49.76
N SER A 514 -27.98 3.20 48.56
CA SER A 514 -27.42 1.94 48.10
C SER A 514 -25.92 1.98 47.76
N ILE A 515 -25.26 3.15 47.84
CA ILE A 515 -23.79 3.29 47.69
C ILE A 515 -23.07 2.81 48.96
N ASN A 516 -23.74 2.83 50.12
CA ASN A 516 -23.22 2.34 51.39
C ASN A 516 -21.90 3.02 51.83
N LEU A 517 -21.88 4.36 51.78
CA LEU A 517 -20.81 5.20 52.35
C LEU A 517 -21.12 5.56 53.80
N ASP A 518 -20.08 5.76 54.59
CA ASP A 518 -20.21 6.29 55.96
C ASP A 518 -20.40 7.81 55.99
N SER A 519 -20.67 8.35 57.19
CA SER A 519 -20.86 9.80 57.37
C SER A 519 -19.63 10.62 56.98
N SER A 520 -18.40 10.13 57.23
CA SER A 520 -17.18 10.88 56.93
C SER A 520 -16.97 11.03 55.42
N GLN A 521 -17.23 9.97 54.67
CA GLN A 521 -17.17 9.92 53.22
C GLN A 521 -18.24 10.82 52.59
N TRP A 522 -19.48 10.76 53.09
CA TRP A 522 -20.54 11.65 52.62
C TRP A 522 -20.24 13.13 52.88
N ILE A 523 -19.62 13.46 54.01
CA ILE A 523 -19.20 14.84 54.30
C ILE A 523 -18.15 15.33 53.29
N ILE A 524 -17.21 14.49 52.89
CA ILE A 524 -16.20 14.84 51.87
C ILE A 524 -16.89 15.20 50.54
N ILE A 525 -17.84 14.36 50.09
CA ILE A 525 -18.60 14.61 48.85
C ILE A 525 -19.44 15.88 48.99
N TYR A 526 -20.16 16.03 50.10
CA TYR A 526 -21.06 17.15 50.36
C TYR A 526 -20.32 18.50 50.37
N LYS A 527 -19.12 18.56 50.98
CA LYS A 527 -18.31 19.79 51.01
C LYS A 527 -17.87 20.27 49.63
N LYS A 528 -17.75 19.36 48.65
CA LYS A 528 -17.36 19.67 47.27
C LYS A 528 -18.53 20.16 46.40
N ILE A 529 -19.76 20.19 46.92
CA ILE A 529 -20.93 20.67 46.17
C ILE A 529 -20.98 22.20 46.23
N ASN A 530 -20.82 22.82 45.07
CA ASN A 530 -20.82 24.27 44.88
C ASN A 530 -22.10 24.81 44.23
N ASP A 531 -22.92 23.95 43.61
CA ASP A 531 -24.19 24.34 42.98
C ASP A 531 -25.33 24.41 44.02
N ASP A 532 -25.97 25.58 44.13
CA ASP A 532 -27.02 25.85 45.13
C ASP A 532 -28.21 24.90 45.00
N HIS A 533 -28.69 24.64 43.78
CA HIS A 533 -29.83 23.74 43.56
C HIS A 533 -29.50 22.29 43.94
N THR A 534 -28.33 21.81 43.51
CA THR A 534 -27.85 20.47 43.87
C THR A 534 -27.62 20.35 45.37
N ARG A 535 -27.14 21.42 46.03
CA ARG A 535 -26.90 21.46 47.47
C ARG A 535 -28.19 21.37 48.28
N ILE A 536 -29.30 21.95 47.82
CA ILE A 536 -30.62 21.80 48.46
C ILE A 536 -31.02 20.33 48.51
N PHE A 537 -31.07 19.65 47.35
CA PHE A 537 -31.42 18.23 47.29
C PHE A 537 -30.44 17.36 48.08
N ALA A 538 -29.13 17.58 47.91
CA ALA A 538 -28.10 16.82 48.61
C ALA A 538 -28.23 16.93 50.14
N SER A 539 -28.43 18.14 50.66
CA SER A 539 -28.57 18.39 52.09
C SER A 539 -29.84 17.74 52.66
N CYS A 540 -30.97 17.80 51.96
CA CYS A 540 -32.22 17.15 52.38
C CYS A 540 -32.11 15.62 52.35
N ALA A 541 -31.55 15.06 51.26
CA ALA A 541 -31.38 13.62 51.11
C ALA A 541 -30.43 13.03 52.15
N LEU A 542 -29.28 13.67 52.39
CA LEU A 542 -28.29 13.24 53.38
C LEU A 542 -28.81 13.40 54.82
N LEU A 543 -29.54 14.49 55.11
CA LEU A 543 -30.19 14.67 56.42
C LEU A 543 -31.22 13.57 56.67
N SER A 544 -32.03 13.21 55.66
CA SER A 544 -32.98 12.10 55.74
C SER A 544 -32.29 10.74 55.94
N ILE A 545 -31.19 10.47 55.24
CA ILE A 545 -30.38 9.25 55.43
C ILE A 545 -29.87 9.18 56.88
N GLY A 546 -29.39 10.31 57.42
CA GLY A 546 -28.96 10.44 58.80
C GLY A 546 -30.09 10.16 59.81
N PHE A 547 -31.20 10.89 59.72
CA PHE A 547 -32.33 10.74 60.64
C PHE A 547 -32.96 9.34 60.63
N ASN A 548 -32.97 8.67 59.47
CA ASN A 548 -33.46 7.30 59.34
C ASN A 548 -32.42 6.23 59.75
N ARG A 549 -31.25 6.63 60.25
CA ARG A 549 -30.16 5.72 60.68
C ARG A 549 -29.72 4.72 59.59
N LYS A 550 -29.74 5.17 58.34
CA LYS A 550 -29.40 4.36 57.16
C LYS A 550 -27.89 4.28 56.87
N ILE A 551 -27.07 4.80 57.78
CA ILE A 551 -25.60 4.83 57.68
C ILE A 551 -24.97 4.57 59.05
N SER A 552 -23.74 4.07 59.03
CA SER A 552 -22.90 3.90 60.22
C SER A 552 -22.53 5.27 60.80
N ASN A 553 -22.83 5.47 62.10
CA ASN A 553 -22.66 6.74 62.82
C ASN A 553 -23.32 7.94 62.10
N PRO A 554 -24.65 8.10 62.13
CA PRO A 554 -25.37 9.11 61.34
C PRO A 554 -25.18 10.56 61.81
N VAL A 555 -24.66 10.74 63.01
CA VAL A 555 -24.67 12.03 63.71
C VAL A 555 -23.79 13.10 63.03
N PRO A 556 -22.58 12.79 62.52
CA PRO A 556 -21.73 13.78 61.84
C PRO A 556 -22.33 14.35 60.54
N ILE A 557 -23.03 13.53 59.74
CA ILE A 557 -23.69 14.05 58.52
C ILE A 557 -24.91 14.91 58.88
N ILE A 558 -25.65 14.55 59.94
CA ILE A 558 -26.78 15.35 60.44
C ILE A 558 -26.27 16.75 60.82
N SER A 559 -25.20 16.84 61.63
CA SER A 559 -24.64 18.13 62.03
C SER A 559 -24.06 18.93 60.85
N ALA A 560 -23.56 18.25 59.81
CA ALA A 560 -23.06 18.91 58.62
C ALA A 560 -24.19 19.54 57.77
N CYS A 561 -25.31 18.84 57.61
CA CYS A 561 -26.39 19.23 56.70
C CYS A 561 -27.52 20.04 57.37
N PHE A 562 -27.79 19.85 58.68
CA PHE A 562 -28.98 20.40 59.34
C PHE A 562 -29.12 21.91 59.18
N ASN A 563 -28.05 22.66 59.43
CA ASN A 563 -28.08 24.12 59.33
C ASN A 563 -28.36 24.61 57.89
N ASP A 564 -27.83 23.92 56.89
CA ASP A 564 -28.07 24.26 55.48
C ASP A 564 -29.54 24.02 55.14
N VAL A 565 -30.10 22.87 55.53
CA VAL A 565 -31.54 22.56 55.36
C VAL A 565 -32.42 23.57 56.11
N TYR A 566 -32.09 23.94 57.34
CA TYR A 566 -32.83 24.95 58.09
C TYR A 566 -32.82 26.31 57.38
N ASN A 567 -31.67 26.76 56.89
CA ASN A 567 -31.56 28.02 56.18
C ASN A 567 -32.30 27.99 54.82
N PHE A 568 -32.28 26.86 54.11
CA PHE A 568 -33.07 26.71 52.89
C PHE A 568 -34.58 26.71 53.18
N ALA A 569 -35.01 26.09 54.29
CA ALA A 569 -36.40 26.13 54.74
C ALA A 569 -36.83 27.55 55.11
N LYS A 570 -36.01 28.29 55.88
CA LYS A 570 -36.27 29.68 56.29
C LYS A 570 -36.44 30.63 55.11
N ASN A 571 -35.71 30.38 54.03
CA ASN A 571 -35.74 31.17 52.81
C ASN A 571 -36.71 30.60 51.74
N SER A 572 -37.57 29.65 52.09
CA SER A 572 -38.54 29.03 51.18
C SER A 572 -37.93 28.42 49.90
N LYS A 573 -36.70 27.90 49.99
CA LYS A 573 -35.96 27.30 48.85
C LYS A 573 -36.18 25.78 48.69
N ILE A 574 -36.77 25.11 49.68
CA ILE A 574 -37.01 23.65 49.65
C ILE A 574 -38.36 23.38 48.98
N ASN A 575 -38.39 22.54 47.93
CA ASN A 575 -39.66 22.16 47.31
C ASN A 575 -40.35 21.02 48.08
N TYR A 576 -41.60 20.75 47.72
CA TYR A 576 -42.39 19.73 48.40
C TYR A 576 -41.76 18.33 48.30
N ASN A 577 -41.20 17.94 47.16
CA ASN A 577 -40.61 16.62 46.97
C ASN A 577 -39.38 16.41 47.87
N GLU A 578 -38.47 17.38 47.94
CA GLU A 578 -37.31 17.31 48.84
C GLU A 578 -37.75 17.28 50.31
N TRP A 579 -38.76 18.08 50.67
CA TRP A 579 -39.28 18.12 52.02
C TRP A 579 -39.87 16.77 52.45
N GLN A 580 -40.65 16.11 51.59
CA GLN A 580 -41.25 14.79 51.86
C GLN A 580 -40.21 13.69 52.16
N MET A 581 -38.95 13.87 51.76
CA MET A 581 -37.89 12.91 52.09
C MET A 581 -37.49 12.96 53.56
N ILE A 582 -37.65 14.11 54.22
CA ILE A 582 -37.19 14.35 55.59
C ILE A 582 -38.22 13.73 56.55
N PRO A 583 -37.82 12.78 57.41
CA PRO A 583 -38.74 12.21 58.38
C PRO A 583 -39.12 13.27 59.43
N ILE A 584 -40.42 13.47 59.65
CA ILE A 584 -40.93 14.42 60.66
C ILE A 584 -41.21 13.68 61.97
N ASP A 585 -40.63 14.16 63.06
CA ASP A 585 -40.80 13.62 64.41
C ASP A 585 -41.13 14.79 65.36
N ALA A 586 -42.30 15.42 65.15
CA ALA A 586 -42.66 16.71 65.75
C ALA A 586 -43.40 16.61 67.10
N PHE A 587 -43.80 15.40 67.50
CA PHE A 587 -44.63 15.17 68.68
C PHE A 587 -43.96 14.14 69.61
N GLU A 588 -43.52 14.60 70.78
CA GLU A 588 -43.17 13.72 71.90
C GLU A 588 -44.43 13.49 72.75
N GLN A 589 -44.79 12.23 72.98
CA GLN A 589 -45.73 11.85 74.04
C GLN A 589 -44.92 11.75 75.35
N ASP A 590 -45.01 12.78 76.17
CA ASP A 590 -44.46 12.83 77.52
C ASP A 590 -45.56 13.36 78.45
N ASP A 591 -45.56 12.93 79.71
CA ASP A 591 -46.60 13.30 80.67
C ASP A 591 -46.69 14.83 80.79
N GLN A 592 -47.91 15.39 80.68
CA GLN A 592 -48.14 16.83 80.80
C GLN A 592 -47.65 17.34 82.16
N ASP A 593 -46.56 18.10 82.14
CA ASP A 593 -46.01 18.73 83.33
C ASP A 593 -46.54 20.17 83.44
N THR A 594 -47.22 20.49 84.54
CA THR A 594 -47.91 21.77 84.83
C THR A 594 -46.97 22.95 85.14
N LEU A 595 -45.69 22.86 84.76
CA LEU A 595 -44.63 23.84 85.07
C LEU A 595 -44.47 24.95 84.00
N SER A 596 -45.50 25.23 83.19
CA SER A 596 -45.42 26.23 82.10
C SER A 596 -45.30 27.69 82.59
N SER A 597 -45.54 27.96 83.88
CA SER A 597 -45.64 29.30 84.46
C SER A 597 -44.34 29.86 85.04
N PHE A 598 -43.23 29.12 85.04
CA PHE A 598 -41.96 29.53 85.69
C PHE A 598 -40.83 29.95 84.74
N PHE A 599 -41.00 29.79 83.43
CA PHE A 599 -39.95 30.13 82.47
C PHE A 599 -39.99 31.61 82.08
N SER A 600 -38.82 32.22 81.99
CA SER A 600 -38.68 33.59 81.50
C SER A 600 -39.11 33.77 80.04
N TYR A 601 -39.40 35.02 79.65
CA TYR A 601 -39.82 35.40 78.29
C TYR A 601 -38.86 34.90 77.19
N LEU A 602 -37.58 34.72 77.51
CA LEU A 602 -36.60 34.25 76.55
C LEU A 602 -36.80 32.78 76.14
N PHE A 603 -37.35 31.93 77.01
CA PHE A 603 -37.53 30.49 76.78
C PHE A 603 -38.98 30.01 76.92
N ALA A 604 -39.95 30.86 76.59
CA ALA A 604 -41.36 30.47 76.61
C ALA A 604 -41.60 29.12 75.89
N PRO A 605 -42.25 28.14 76.55
CA PRO A 605 -42.48 26.83 75.96
C PRO A 605 -43.37 26.96 74.71
N LYS A 606 -43.01 26.21 73.66
CA LYS A 606 -43.71 26.29 72.38
C LYS A 606 -45.04 25.54 72.41
N LYS A 607 -46.01 26.01 71.63
CA LYS A 607 -47.34 25.37 71.52
C LYS A 607 -47.21 23.91 71.07
N PRO A 608 -48.08 23.00 71.55
CA PRO A 608 -48.03 21.59 71.17
C PRO A 608 -48.24 21.41 69.66
N ASP A 609 -49.20 22.13 69.07
CA ASP A 609 -49.50 22.05 67.64
C ASP A 609 -48.60 22.95 66.80
N VAL A 610 -47.98 22.37 65.76
CA VAL A 610 -47.19 23.08 64.75
C VAL A 610 -47.88 22.91 63.40
N PRO A 611 -48.18 24.01 62.69
CA PRO A 611 -48.72 23.92 61.35
C PRO A 611 -47.76 23.17 60.42
N SER A 612 -48.30 22.36 59.52
CA SER A 612 -47.50 21.57 58.56
C SER A 612 -46.63 22.40 57.62
N TRP A 613 -46.90 23.71 57.50
CA TRP A 613 -46.13 24.64 56.67
C TRP A 613 -44.88 25.20 57.39
N ASP A 614 -44.78 25.10 58.72
CA ASP A 614 -43.63 25.63 59.47
C ASP A 614 -42.47 24.63 59.48
N TYR A 615 -41.79 24.53 58.34
CA TYR A 615 -40.67 23.60 58.14
C TYR A 615 -39.52 23.84 59.13
N CYS A 616 -39.27 25.10 59.51
CA CYS A 616 -38.20 25.44 60.45
C CYS A 616 -38.50 24.86 61.84
N GLU A 617 -39.72 25.02 62.32
CA GLU A 617 -40.13 24.46 63.60
C GLU A 617 -40.13 22.93 63.58
N LEU A 618 -40.69 22.33 62.53
CA LEU A 618 -40.74 20.86 62.37
C LEU A 618 -39.33 20.24 62.34
N LEU A 619 -38.37 20.90 61.67
CA LEU A 619 -36.95 20.47 61.67
C LEU A 619 -36.33 20.51 63.06
N ILE A 620 -36.55 21.61 63.80
CA ILE A 620 -36.00 21.78 65.15
C ILE A 620 -36.56 20.71 66.10
N ARG A 621 -37.87 20.47 66.06
CA ARG A 621 -38.50 19.43 66.89
C ARG A 621 -38.00 18.04 66.54
N THR A 622 -37.93 17.74 65.25
CA THR A 622 -37.39 16.47 64.76
C THR A 622 -35.96 16.25 65.24
N LEU A 623 -35.09 17.26 65.15
CA LEU A 623 -33.72 17.17 65.63
C LEU A 623 -33.68 16.84 67.13
N VAL A 624 -34.38 17.62 67.96
CA VAL A 624 -34.44 17.42 69.42
C VAL A 624 -34.92 16.00 69.75
N ASN A 625 -36.05 15.58 69.18
CA ASN A 625 -36.66 14.30 69.49
C ASN A 625 -35.79 13.13 69.04
N LYS A 626 -35.15 13.20 67.87
CA LYS A 626 -34.23 12.16 67.39
C LYS A 626 -32.99 12.04 68.28
N PHE A 627 -32.42 13.16 68.71
CA PHE A 627 -31.26 13.15 69.62
C PHE A 627 -31.59 12.56 70.99
N ILE A 628 -32.77 12.87 71.55
CA ILE A 628 -33.28 12.29 72.80
C ILE A 628 -33.55 10.79 72.62
N LYS A 629 -34.35 10.43 71.61
CA LYS A 629 -34.81 9.06 71.32
C LYS A 629 -33.66 8.10 71.08
N PHE A 630 -32.64 8.53 70.33
CA PHE A 630 -31.50 7.69 69.99
C PHE A 630 -30.27 7.89 70.87
N ARG A 631 -30.34 8.79 71.87
CA ARG A 631 -29.24 9.13 72.78
C ARG A 631 -27.94 9.44 72.05
N TRP A 632 -28.04 10.23 70.98
CA TRP A 632 -26.87 10.61 70.18
C TRP A 632 -25.94 11.56 70.95
N PRO A 633 -24.64 11.61 70.61
CA PRO A 633 -23.67 12.44 71.33
C PRO A 633 -24.05 13.92 71.27
N LEU A 634 -24.06 14.56 72.43
CA LEU A 634 -24.55 15.92 72.64
C LEU A 634 -23.73 17.01 71.92
N ASN A 635 -22.46 16.76 71.62
CA ASN A 635 -21.62 17.70 70.86
C ASN A 635 -22.18 17.94 69.46
N TYR A 636 -22.59 16.89 68.75
CA TYR A 636 -23.13 17.04 67.41
C TYR A 636 -24.53 17.68 67.40
N PHE A 637 -25.29 17.57 68.49
CA PHE A 637 -26.54 18.31 68.65
C PHE A 637 -26.27 19.82 68.59
N LEU A 638 -25.28 20.28 69.35
CA LEU A 638 -24.87 21.69 69.34
C LEU A 638 -24.21 22.09 68.01
N ASP A 639 -23.41 21.22 67.38
CA ASP A 639 -22.81 21.50 66.07
C ASP A 639 -23.86 21.66 64.96
N SER A 640 -25.04 21.03 65.12
CA SER A 640 -26.18 21.18 64.22
C SER A 640 -26.81 22.57 64.34
N LEU A 641 -26.70 23.22 65.50
CA LEU A 641 -27.36 24.49 65.87
C LEU A 641 -26.38 25.67 65.79
N LYS A 642 -26.04 26.09 64.57
CA LYS A 642 -24.98 27.10 64.35
C LYS A 642 -25.38 28.53 64.69
N THR A 643 -26.67 28.83 64.79
CA THR A 643 -27.17 30.19 65.00
C THR A 643 -27.82 30.35 66.37
N PHE A 644 -27.83 31.58 66.88
CA PHE A 644 -28.55 31.91 68.12
C PHE A 644 -30.04 31.53 68.04
N GLU A 645 -30.69 31.80 66.90
CA GLU A 645 -32.11 31.48 66.69
C GLU A 645 -32.39 29.97 66.75
N THR A 646 -31.63 29.16 66.02
CA THR A 646 -31.82 27.70 66.01
C THR A 646 -31.56 27.10 67.39
N THR A 647 -30.52 27.56 68.07
CA THR A 647 -30.20 27.13 69.44
C THR A 647 -31.32 27.48 70.42
N LYS A 648 -31.77 28.74 70.40
CA LYS A 648 -32.87 29.22 71.25
C LYS A 648 -34.14 28.40 71.00
N SER A 649 -34.48 28.22 69.72
CA SER A 649 -35.65 27.49 69.25
C SER A 649 -35.66 26.04 69.75
N ALA A 650 -34.52 25.34 69.66
CA ALA A 650 -34.36 23.98 70.13
C ALA A 650 -34.43 23.86 71.65
N PHE A 651 -33.80 24.78 72.39
CA PHE A 651 -33.84 24.79 73.85
C PHE A 651 -35.25 25.09 74.37
N SER A 652 -35.94 26.08 73.82
CA SER A 652 -37.34 26.38 74.14
C SER A 652 -38.26 25.18 73.95
N TYR A 653 -38.07 24.42 72.86
CA TYR A 653 -38.88 23.22 72.63
C TYR A 653 -38.56 22.11 73.65
N ALA A 654 -37.28 21.82 73.88
CA ALA A 654 -36.86 20.80 74.84
C ALA A 654 -37.26 21.13 76.30
N LEU A 655 -37.35 22.41 76.69
CA LEU A 655 -37.84 22.81 78.02
C LEU A 655 -39.32 22.48 78.26
N GLY A 656 -40.10 22.35 77.17
CA GLY A 656 -41.54 22.15 77.22
C GLY A 656 -41.98 20.78 77.76
N PHE A 657 -41.08 19.80 77.89
CA PHE A 657 -41.40 18.44 78.35
C PHE A 657 -40.27 17.84 79.19
N LYS A 658 -40.60 16.80 79.97
CA LYS A 658 -39.73 16.27 81.03
C LYS A 658 -38.45 15.63 80.50
N LYS A 659 -38.53 14.81 79.45
CA LYS A 659 -37.35 14.21 78.79
C LYS A 659 -36.43 15.26 78.17
N GLY A 660 -36.99 16.30 77.56
CA GLY A 660 -36.23 17.41 76.99
C GLY A 660 -35.50 18.23 78.05
N ARG A 661 -36.12 18.50 79.20
CA ARG A 661 -35.45 19.14 80.35
C ARG A 661 -34.28 18.30 80.86
N LYS A 662 -34.45 16.98 80.97
CA LYS A 662 -33.36 16.07 81.36
C LYS A 662 -32.21 16.13 80.36
N PHE A 663 -32.52 16.08 79.06
CA PHE A 663 -31.53 16.21 77.99
C PHE A 663 -30.76 17.54 78.05
N LEU A 664 -31.45 18.65 78.33
CA LEU A 664 -30.82 19.96 78.53
C LEU A 664 -29.93 20.02 79.79
N LYS A 665 -30.35 19.39 80.91
CA LYS A 665 -29.49 19.24 82.09
C LYS A 665 -28.23 18.45 81.79
N ASP A 666 -28.33 17.38 80.98
CA ASP A 666 -27.16 16.61 80.55
C ASP A 666 -26.20 17.46 79.71
N ILE A 667 -26.70 18.37 78.86
CA ILE A 667 -25.88 19.35 78.13
C ILE A 667 -25.15 20.27 79.11
N LEU A 668 -25.84 20.83 80.11
CA LEU A 668 -25.23 21.71 81.13
C LEU A 668 -24.10 20.99 81.88
N VAL A 669 -24.37 19.80 82.41
CA VAL A 669 -23.40 19.00 83.17
C VAL A 669 -22.17 18.65 82.32
N ASN A 670 -22.36 18.27 81.05
CA ASN A 670 -21.24 17.93 80.18
C ASN A 670 -20.47 19.18 79.72
N THR A 671 -21.13 20.33 79.62
CA THR A 671 -20.47 21.62 79.36
C THR A 671 -19.59 22.03 80.55
N ASP A 672 -20.11 21.91 81.78
CA ASP A 672 -19.37 22.23 83.02
C ASP A 672 -18.15 21.33 83.20
N LYS A 673 -18.28 20.05 82.84
CA LYS A 673 -17.18 19.07 82.84
C LYS A 673 -16.22 19.22 81.65
N ARG A 674 -16.39 20.25 80.80
CA ARG A 674 -15.62 20.48 79.56
C ARG A 674 -15.59 19.28 78.60
N LYS A 675 -16.62 18.43 78.65
CA LYS A 675 -16.76 17.26 77.78
C LYS A 675 -17.37 17.61 76.42
N ILE A 676 -17.98 18.79 76.29
CA ILE A 676 -18.57 19.29 75.05
C ILE A 676 -18.15 20.75 74.85
N THR A 677 -17.89 21.10 73.58
CA THR A 677 -17.56 22.45 73.13
C THR A 677 -18.82 23.22 72.74
N ILE A 678 -18.91 24.48 73.18
CA ILE A 678 -20.02 25.40 72.86
C ILE A 678 -19.47 26.60 72.08
N SER A 679 -20.20 27.06 71.05
CA SER A 679 -19.84 28.24 70.27
C SER A 679 -20.10 29.54 71.03
N ARG A 680 -19.53 30.67 70.57
CA ARG A 680 -19.73 32.00 71.21
C ARG A 680 -21.22 32.38 71.34
N ASP A 681 -22.03 32.06 70.35
CA ASP A 681 -23.47 32.35 70.35
C ASP A 681 -24.24 31.43 71.31
N GLN A 682 -23.77 30.19 71.47
CA GLN A 682 -24.35 29.21 72.38
C GLN A 682 -24.02 29.52 73.85
N ILE A 683 -22.84 30.08 74.16
CA ILE A 683 -22.43 30.45 75.53
C ILE A 683 -23.49 31.32 76.22
N LYS A 684 -24.03 32.32 75.50
CA LYS A 684 -25.06 33.21 76.06
C LYS A 684 -26.33 32.44 76.44
N LEU A 685 -26.80 31.55 75.58
CA LEU A 685 -28.02 30.75 75.79
C LEU A 685 -27.81 29.68 76.86
N VAL A 686 -26.66 29.02 76.88
CA VAL A 686 -26.29 28.03 77.91
C VAL A 686 -26.22 28.68 79.30
N ASN A 687 -25.60 29.87 79.41
CA ASN A 687 -25.55 30.62 80.66
C ASN A 687 -26.95 31.04 81.14
N TYR A 688 -27.84 31.37 80.21
CA TYR A 688 -29.23 31.68 80.54
C TYR A 688 -30.00 30.43 80.97
N LEU A 689 -29.81 29.31 80.27
CA LEU A 689 -30.40 28.02 80.60
C LEU A 689 -29.99 27.54 82.00
N ARG A 690 -28.76 27.80 82.44
CA ARG A 690 -28.30 27.54 83.82
C ARG A 690 -29.09 28.29 84.89
N LYS A 691 -29.71 29.43 84.56
CA LYS A 691 -30.52 30.19 85.52
C LYS A 691 -31.95 29.67 85.62
N GLU A 692 -32.40 28.89 84.64
CA GLU A 692 -33.79 28.44 84.48
C GLU A 692 -34.01 26.97 84.88
N LEU A 693 -32.96 26.15 84.93
CA LEU A 693 -33.00 24.69 85.19
C LEU A 693 -32.26 24.28 86.46
#